data_AF-A0AAV6JTN4-F1
#
_entry.id   AF-A0AAV6JTN4-F1
#
_cell.length_a   1.000
_cell.length_b   1.000
_cell.length_c   1.000
_cell.angle_alpha   90.00
_cell.angle_beta   90.00
_cell.angle_gamma   90.00
#
_symmetry.space_group_name_H-M   'P 1'
#
loop_
_entity.id
_entity.type
_entity.pdbx_description
1 polymer ?
#
loop_
_entity_poly.entity_id
_entity_poly.type
_entity_poly.pdbx_seq_one_letter_code
_entity_poly.pdbx_strand_id
1 'polypeptide(L)'
;MDTPILVLIISLLLSSLPPLFSISSLNDTLPTSSSLSVSDFLISENGIFSAGFYSVGENAYCFSIWFTESTSDGNLTVVWMANRDQPVNGRRSKLSLLKSGNLKLTDAAQFLVWSTNTKSISPLNLQLLNTGNLVLQNQNASMKVWESFDSPTDTLLPNQTISRNSKLVSSRSHKNFSSGFYALFFDYDNVLRLLFDGAEASSLYWPDPGLVSWEAGRSTYNNSPTAAFNSSGYFRSSDDFKFKASDYGIGVWRRLRMDVDGNVRLYSLDEEKRIWRVSWQAISQPCKIHGVCGPNAMCNYHHLGENAGRRCSCLPGYEAKNLTDWSFGCEPEFNLSCNAAESGFIELPHTEFYGYDFKFCRNCTYARCEEVCLESCKCYGFNFRFNDDSGSGYYNCYPKSLLLNGYRSPSFGDPFYLRLPKASVTFNATRKQEIGLHCPPTTQNLTLDRGYKKPKENRMLQFMVWFASAFGGFEIICICFVWLLLYKTQQRSSENTQSYLQVVSGFRKFTYAELKKATRNFREEIGRGGSGIVYKGRGLVKWVREKMNGNGENELWLEEIIDPVMKGKCDLRKMGILVQVALECVKEDKDARPTMSQKQRPQRFISLYIFATTIPRKRTNPHTAPTIPATTIVYTLTMDTPIPIVLISLLLSSLPLFSISSPHDTLPTSSSLFVSDVLISPNGIFSASFHSVGENAYCFSMWFTEPTSDGNLTAVWMSNRDQPVNGKRSKLSLLKSGNLILTDAAQFTVWSTNTKSISSLQLQLNSQSGYFRSSGDFEFKASDYGIGAWRILKMDVDGNVRLYSLDEGKRIWSVSWQAMSQPCKIHGVCGPNAMCNYDYPEENAGQRCSCLPG
;
A
#
# COMPACT_ATOMS: atom_id res chain seq x y z
N MET A 1 -27.88 0.60 -49.77
CA MET A 1 -26.45 0.23 -49.85
C MET A 1 -25.86 -0.08 -48.46
N ASP A 2 -26.55 -0.88 -47.64
CA ASP A 2 -26.65 -0.56 -46.19
C ASP A 2 -26.04 -1.61 -45.24
N THR A 3 -25.75 -2.81 -45.75
CA THR A 3 -25.13 -3.91 -44.99
C THR A 3 -23.75 -3.58 -44.38
N PRO A 4 -22.79 -2.88 -45.03
CA PRO A 4 -21.49 -2.65 -44.41
C PRO A 4 -21.56 -1.66 -43.24
N ILE A 5 -22.49 -0.70 -43.28
CA ILE A 5 -22.67 0.31 -42.23
C ILE A 5 -23.22 -0.35 -40.96
N LEU A 6 -24.19 -1.27 -41.11
CA LEU A 6 -24.77 -2.00 -39.98
C LEU A 6 -23.72 -2.86 -39.24
N VAL A 7 -22.85 -3.56 -39.99
CA VAL A 7 -21.75 -4.35 -39.41
C VAL A 7 -20.75 -3.46 -38.65
N LEU A 8 -20.45 -2.28 -39.17
CA LEU A 8 -19.51 -1.33 -38.53
C LEU A 8 -20.09 -0.74 -37.24
N ILE A 9 -21.39 -0.44 -37.22
CA ILE A 9 -22.13 -0.01 -36.01
C ILE A 9 -22.18 -1.13 -34.97
N ILE A 10 -22.45 -2.37 -35.38
CA ILE A 10 -22.45 -3.54 -34.47
C ILE A 10 -21.05 -3.77 -33.86
N SER A 11 -19.99 -3.61 -34.65
CA SER A 11 -18.59 -3.70 -34.16
C SER A 11 -18.26 -2.61 -33.12
N LEU A 12 -18.72 -1.38 -33.34
CA LEU A 12 -18.59 -0.27 -32.37
C LEU A 12 -19.41 -0.50 -31.10
N LEU A 13 -20.59 -1.13 -31.20
CA LEU A 13 -21.39 -1.51 -30.03
C LEU A 13 -20.73 -2.64 -29.23
N LEU A 14 -20.25 -3.70 -29.88
CA LEU A 14 -19.58 -4.81 -29.19
C LEU A 14 -18.27 -4.37 -28.49
N SER A 15 -17.56 -3.38 -29.04
CA SER A 15 -16.36 -2.80 -28.41
C SER A 15 -16.67 -1.75 -27.32
N SER A 16 -17.94 -1.41 -27.10
CA SER A 16 -18.40 -0.53 -26.02
C SER A 16 -18.91 -1.28 -24.78
N LEU A 17 -19.11 -2.60 -24.88
CA LEU A 17 -19.38 -3.46 -23.72
C LEU A 17 -18.13 -3.46 -22.81
N PRO A 18 -18.25 -3.17 -21.50
CA PRO A 18 -17.14 -3.36 -20.59
C PRO A 18 -16.77 -4.85 -20.58
N PRO A 19 -15.46 -5.20 -20.59
CA PRO A 19 -15.07 -6.60 -20.48
C PRO A 19 -15.63 -7.15 -19.16
N LEU A 20 -16.39 -8.24 -19.26
CA LEU A 20 -16.68 -9.08 -18.10
C LEU A 20 -15.33 -9.46 -17.49
N PHE A 21 -15.15 -9.19 -16.19
CA PHE A 21 -13.92 -9.55 -15.49
C PHE A 21 -13.86 -11.06 -15.36
N SER A 22 -13.26 -11.72 -16.36
CA SER A 22 -12.88 -13.12 -16.30
C SER A 22 -11.94 -13.31 -15.11
N ILE A 23 -12.46 -13.90 -14.04
CA ILE A 23 -11.66 -14.30 -12.88
C ILE A 23 -10.74 -15.43 -13.33
N SER A 24 -9.48 -15.11 -13.61
CA SER A 24 -8.47 -16.10 -13.98
C SER A 24 -8.00 -16.86 -12.74
N SER A 25 -8.67 -17.98 -12.45
CA SER A 25 -8.07 -19.05 -11.65
C SER A 25 -6.83 -19.56 -12.37
N LEU A 26 -5.67 -19.49 -11.73
CA LEU A 26 -4.49 -20.23 -12.16
C LEU A 26 -4.55 -21.65 -11.60
N ASN A 27 -3.74 -22.54 -12.18
CA ASN A 27 -3.38 -23.81 -11.55
C ASN A 27 -2.73 -23.57 -10.17
N ASP A 28 -2.44 -24.65 -9.45
CA ASP A 28 -1.70 -24.66 -8.18
C ASP A 28 -0.35 -23.93 -8.19
N THR A 29 0.25 -23.71 -9.37
CA THR A 29 1.63 -23.29 -9.57
C THR A 29 1.75 -21.93 -10.28
N LEU A 30 2.47 -21.00 -9.66
CA LEU A 30 2.92 -19.72 -10.21
C LEU A 30 4.40 -19.82 -10.66
N PRO A 31 4.72 -19.76 -11.96
CA PRO A 31 6.07 -20.00 -12.48
C PRO A 31 7.04 -18.81 -12.30
N THR A 32 8.35 -19.07 -12.41
CA THR A 32 9.39 -18.03 -12.30
C THR A 32 9.16 -16.85 -13.25
N SER A 33 9.37 -15.61 -12.78
CA SER A 33 9.17 -14.35 -13.53
C SER A 33 7.70 -13.92 -13.74
N SER A 34 6.72 -14.66 -13.24
CA SER A 34 5.31 -14.28 -13.30
C SER A 34 4.85 -13.49 -12.07
N SER A 35 3.62 -12.98 -12.12
CA SER A 35 3.02 -12.19 -11.05
C SER A 35 1.52 -12.42 -10.93
N LEU A 36 1.02 -12.56 -9.70
CA LEU A 36 -0.39 -12.64 -9.36
C LEU A 36 -0.93 -11.23 -9.07
N SER A 37 -2.04 -10.83 -9.68
CA SER A 37 -2.73 -9.58 -9.38
C SER A 37 -3.96 -9.82 -8.47
N VAL A 38 -4.67 -8.75 -8.11
CA VAL A 38 -5.75 -8.81 -7.11
C VAL A 38 -6.97 -9.63 -7.58
N SER A 39 -7.16 -9.81 -8.89
CA SER A 39 -8.23 -10.66 -9.45
C SER A 39 -7.89 -12.16 -9.45
N ASP A 40 -6.64 -12.53 -9.18
CA ASP A 40 -6.09 -13.83 -9.52
C ASP A 40 -5.77 -14.63 -8.26
N PHE A 41 -5.94 -15.95 -8.32
CA PHE A 41 -5.60 -16.87 -7.24
C PHE A 41 -5.15 -18.23 -7.76
N LEU A 42 -4.37 -18.92 -6.93
CA LEU A 42 -4.00 -20.32 -7.07
C LEU A 42 -5.04 -21.19 -6.34
N ILE A 43 -5.31 -22.39 -6.85
CA ILE A 43 -6.13 -23.41 -6.19
C ILE A 43 -5.27 -24.67 -6.04
N SER A 44 -5.29 -25.34 -4.88
CA SER A 44 -4.61 -26.62 -4.71
C SER A 44 -5.21 -27.69 -5.65
N GLU A 45 -4.41 -28.68 -6.04
CA GLU A 45 -4.81 -29.75 -6.97
C GLU A 45 -6.10 -30.48 -6.51
N ASN A 46 -6.30 -30.65 -5.20
CA ASN A 46 -7.51 -31.23 -4.62
C ASN A 46 -8.70 -30.26 -4.45
N GLY A 47 -8.57 -29.00 -4.86
CA GLY A 47 -9.60 -27.96 -4.75
C GLY A 47 -9.80 -27.35 -3.35
N ILE A 48 -9.24 -27.95 -2.29
CA ILE A 48 -9.59 -27.63 -0.90
C ILE A 48 -9.08 -26.26 -0.43
N PHE A 49 -7.90 -25.85 -0.90
CA PHE A 49 -7.28 -24.57 -0.53
C PHE A 49 -7.14 -23.64 -1.73
N SER A 50 -7.29 -22.35 -1.47
CA SER A 50 -7.05 -21.28 -2.43
C SER A 50 -6.09 -20.23 -1.85
N ALA A 51 -5.23 -19.65 -2.69
CA ALA A 51 -4.27 -18.62 -2.27
C ALA A 51 -4.26 -17.42 -3.24
N GLY A 52 -4.54 -16.23 -2.71
CA GLY A 52 -4.76 -15.03 -3.50
C GLY A 52 -4.96 -13.77 -2.65
N PHE A 53 -5.55 -12.73 -3.23
CA PHE A 53 -5.81 -11.48 -2.51
C PHE A 53 -7.17 -11.49 -1.81
N TYR A 54 -7.17 -11.74 -0.50
CA TYR A 54 -8.37 -11.69 0.34
C TYR A 54 -8.70 -10.25 0.75
N SER A 55 -9.97 -9.85 0.72
CA SER A 55 -10.39 -8.51 1.15
C SER A 55 -10.53 -8.45 2.68
N VAL A 56 -9.92 -7.44 3.29
CA VAL A 56 -9.98 -7.17 4.73
C VAL A 56 -10.62 -5.82 5.06
N GLY A 57 -11.16 -5.13 4.05
CA GLY A 57 -11.81 -3.82 4.16
C GLY A 57 -11.98 -3.13 2.82
N GLU A 58 -12.58 -1.94 2.81
CA GLU A 58 -12.84 -1.16 1.61
C GLU A 58 -11.55 -0.83 0.84
N ASN A 59 -11.37 -1.44 -0.33
CA ASN A 59 -10.12 -1.41 -1.13
C ASN A 59 -8.85 -1.91 -0.40
N ALA A 60 -8.98 -2.60 0.74
CA ALA A 60 -7.87 -3.14 1.52
C ALA A 60 -7.79 -4.67 1.43
N TYR A 61 -6.62 -5.20 1.07
CA TYR A 61 -6.42 -6.62 0.74
C TYR A 61 -5.16 -7.21 1.38
N CYS A 62 -5.22 -8.49 1.75
CA CYS A 62 -4.08 -9.27 2.23
C CYS A 62 -3.86 -10.48 1.31
N PHE A 63 -2.63 -10.73 0.88
CA PHE A 63 -2.31 -12.00 0.23
C PHE A 63 -2.38 -13.12 1.27
N SER A 64 -3.25 -14.10 1.04
CA SER A 64 -3.77 -15.01 2.06
C SER A 64 -3.99 -16.42 1.50
N ILE A 65 -4.11 -17.41 2.38
CA ILE A 65 -4.54 -18.78 2.06
C ILE A 65 -5.83 -19.07 2.83
N TRP A 66 -6.82 -19.66 2.18
CA TRP A 66 -8.12 -20.01 2.77
C TRP A 66 -8.65 -21.36 2.25
N PHE A 67 -9.58 -21.97 2.99
CA PHE A 67 -10.41 -23.06 2.46
C PHE A 67 -11.33 -22.52 1.36
N THR A 68 -11.29 -23.14 0.17
CA THR A 68 -11.98 -22.66 -1.04
C THR A 68 -13.49 -22.55 -0.88
N GLU A 69 -14.11 -23.47 -0.12
CA GLU A 69 -15.54 -23.46 0.16
C GLU A 69 -15.88 -22.58 1.38
N SER A 70 -16.97 -21.82 1.29
CA SER A 70 -17.45 -20.94 2.36
C SER A 70 -18.13 -21.71 3.50
N THR A 71 -18.17 -21.12 4.69
CA THR A 71 -19.02 -21.57 5.79
C THR A 71 -20.50 -21.30 5.51
N SER A 72 -21.40 -21.80 6.37
CA SER A 72 -22.84 -21.47 6.39
C SER A 72 -23.11 -19.97 6.28
N ASP A 73 -22.24 -19.14 6.85
CA ASP A 73 -22.39 -17.69 6.98
C ASP A 73 -21.88 -16.94 5.73
N GLY A 74 -21.54 -17.66 4.65
CA GLY A 74 -21.01 -17.11 3.40
C GLY A 74 -19.56 -16.63 3.46
N ASN A 75 -18.87 -16.81 4.60
CA ASN A 75 -17.49 -16.36 4.79
C ASN A 75 -16.48 -17.45 4.44
N LEU A 76 -15.33 -17.08 3.90
CA LEU A 76 -14.22 -18.01 3.62
C LEU A 76 -13.35 -18.21 4.86
N THR A 77 -12.90 -19.44 5.09
CA THR A 77 -12.05 -19.74 6.25
C THR A 77 -10.58 -19.47 5.93
N VAL A 78 -10.10 -18.26 6.22
CA VAL A 78 -8.68 -17.92 6.13
C VAL A 78 -7.87 -18.69 7.18
N VAL A 79 -6.69 -19.17 6.77
CA VAL A 79 -5.73 -19.92 7.60
C VAL A 79 -4.32 -19.31 7.61
N TRP A 80 -4.00 -18.45 6.64
CA TRP A 80 -2.70 -17.76 6.55
C TRP A 80 -2.81 -16.40 5.87
N MET A 81 -1.96 -15.43 6.24
CA MET A 81 -1.88 -14.09 5.65
C MET A 81 -0.44 -13.55 5.65
N ALA A 82 0.08 -13.15 4.49
CA ALA A 82 1.43 -12.60 4.37
C ALA A 82 1.60 -11.21 5.01
N ASN A 83 0.62 -10.32 4.81
CA ASN A 83 0.73 -8.89 5.09
C ASN A 83 -0.39 -8.35 6.00
N ARG A 84 -0.86 -9.16 6.95
CA ARG A 84 -2.00 -8.84 7.85
C ARG A 84 -1.92 -7.49 8.56
N ASP A 85 -0.71 -7.04 8.92
CA ASP A 85 -0.46 -5.76 9.59
C ASP A 85 -0.25 -4.59 8.61
N GLN A 86 -0.12 -4.87 7.31
CA GLN A 86 -0.02 -3.86 6.24
C GLN A 86 -0.83 -4.29 5.00
N PRO A 87 -2.16 -4.21 5.02
CA PRO A 87 -3.00 -4.45 3.85
C PRO A 87 -2.56 -3.62 2.64
N VAL A 88 -2.79 -4.10 1.42
CA VAL A 88 -2.48 -3.40 0.17
C VAL A 88 -3.75 -2.96 -0.57
N ASN A 89 -3.59 -2.05 -1.52
CA ASN A 89 -4.71 -1.53 -2.31
C ASN A 89 -5.29 -2.61 -3.24
N GLY A 90 -6.60 -2.63 -3.41
CA GLY A 90 -7.29 -3.53 -4.35
C GLY A 90 -6.99 -3.33 -5.84
N ARG A 91 -6.18 -2.32 -6.21
CA ARG A 91 -5.81 -2.02 -7.61
C ARG A 91 -4.30 -1.86 -7.74
N ARG A 92 -3.70 -2.43 -8.80
CA ARG A 92 -2.26 -2.34 -9.16
C ARG A 92 -1.27 -2.97 -8.17
N SER A 93 -1.73 -3.45 -7.01
CA SER A 93 -0.96 -4.34 -6.16
C SER A 93 -0.73 -5.69 -6.85
N LYS A 94 0.39 -6.34 -6.53
CA LYS A 94 0.77 -7.64 -7.12
C LYS A 94 1.75 -8.38 -6.23
N LEU A 95 1.62 -9.71 -6.23
CA LEU A 95 2.65 -10.64 -5.78
C LEU A 95 3.51 -10.99 -7.01
N SER A 96 4.83 -11.10 -6.88
CA SER A 96 5.71 -11.34 -8.03
C SER A 96 6.90 -12.21 -7.65
N LEU A 97 7.13 -13.28 -8.41
CA LEU A 97 8.24 -14.19 -8.22
C LEU A 97 9.41 -13.80 -9.15
N LEU A 98 10.47 -13.25 -8.58
CA LEU A 98 11.62 -12.76 -9.33
C LEU A 98 12.53 -13.90 -9.81
N LYS A 99 13.26 -13.66 -10.91
CA LYS A 99 14.32 -14.55 -11.43
C LYS A 99 15.44 -14.87 -10.43
N SER A 100 15.58 -14.06 -9.38
CA SER A 100 16.52 -14.29 -8.27
C SER A 100 16.01 -15.30 -7.22
N GLY A 101 14.84 -15.90 -7.42
CA GLY A 101 14.19 -16.76 -6.42
C GLY A 101 13.61 -16.02 -5.22
N ASN A 102 13.38 -14.71 -5.30
CA ASN A 102 12.73 -13.92 -4.24
C ASN A 102 11.26 -13.67 -4.60
N LEU A 103 10.35 -14.01 -3.69
CA LEU A 103 8.92 -13.72 -3.81
C LEU A 103 8.62 -12.41 -3.08
N LYS A 104 8.02 -11.43 -3.77
CA LYS A 104 7.69 -10.12 -3.19
C LYS A 104 6.25 -9.68 -3.43
N LEU A 105 5.70 -8.98 -2.45
CA LEU A 105 4.42 -8.28 -2.51
C LEU A 105 4.66 -6.78 -2.66
N THR A 106 4.01 -6.15 -3.63
CA THR A 106 4.08 -4.69 -3.86
C THR A 106 2.69 -4.07 -3.94
N ASP A 107 2.52 -2.91 -3.29
CA ASP A 107 1.28 -2.11 -3.30
C ASP A 107 1.15 -1.29 -4.61
N ALA A 108 0.02 -0.62 -4.81
CA ALA A 108 -0.26 0.24 -5.97
C ALA A 108 0.85 1.28 -6.28
N ALA A 109 1.50 1.82 -5.24
CA ALA A 109 2.62 2.76 -5.36
C ALA A 109 3.99 2.10 -5.63
N GLN A 110 4.02 0.78 -5.87
CA GLN A 110 5.20 -0.05 -6.15
C GLN A 110 6.25 -0.12 -5.03
N PHE A 111 5.91 0.29 -3.80
CA PHE A 111 6.74 0.00 -2.63
C PHE A 111 6.64 -1.48 -2.24
N LEU A 112 7.71 -2.00 -1.63
CA LEU A 112 7.78 -3.35 -1.09
C LEU A 112 7.01 -3.40 0.24
N VAL A 113 6.08 -4.35 0.35
CA VAL A 113 5.23 -4.54 1.54
C VAL A 113 5.70 -5.75 2.35
N TRP A 114 6.04 -6.83 1.65
CA TRP A 114 6.46 -8.11 2.21
C TRP A 114 7.31 -8.86 1.18
N SER A 115 8.27 -9.66 1.63
CA SER A 115 9.01 -10.60 0.78
C SER A 115 9.58 -11.77 1.59
N THR A 116 9.79 -12.90 0.91
CA THR A 116 10.45 -14.09 1.50
C THR A 116 11.94 -13.88 1.74
N ASN A 117 12.54 -12.86 1.10
CA ASN A 117 13.98 -12.54 1.15
C ASN A 117 14.90 -13.69 0.67
N THR A 118 14.32 -14.68 -0.01
CA THR A 118 15.00 -15.85 -0.55
C THR A 118 15.87 -15.51 -1.76
N LYS A 119 16.93 -16.29 -1.95
CA LYS A 119 17.88 -16.16 -3.05
C LYS A 119 18.17 -17.54 -3.64
N SER A 120 17.97 -17.70 -4.95
CA SER A 120 18.33 -18.91 -5.69
C SER A 120 19.06 -18.58 -6.98
N ILE A 121 19.89 -19.52 -7.43
CA ILE A 121 20.54 -19.53 -8.75
C ILE A 121 19.67 -20.31 -9.76
N SER A 122 18.91 -21.31 -9.29
CA SER A 122 17.99 -22.10 -10.11
C SER A 122 16.59 -21.45 -10.17
N PRO A 123 15.84 -21.62 -11.28
CA PRO A 123 14.47 -21.16 -11.38
C PRO A 123 13.59 -21.84 -10.33
N LEU A 124 12.85 -21.03 -9.56
CA LEU A 124 11.88 -21.49 -8.58
C LEU A 124 10.46 -21.29 -9.09
N ASN A 125 9.56 -22.20 -8.71
CA ASN A 125 8.13 -22.06 -8.84
C ASN A 125 7.51 -21.93 -7.44
N LEU A 126 6.42 -21.18 -7.33
CA LEU A 126 5.61 -21.10 -6.11
C LEU A 126 4.38 -22.00 -6.30
N GLN A 127 4.12 -22.93 -5.40
CA GLN A 127 3.07 -23.94 -5.54
C GLN A 127 2.23 -24.05 -4.26
N LEU A 128 0.90 -24.14 -4.40
CA LEU A 128 -0.02 -24.37 -3.28
C LEU A 128 -0.33 -25.86 -3.13
N LEU A 129 0.25 -26.50 -2.11
CA LEU A 129 0.10 -27.93 -1.87
C LEU A 129 -1.27 -28.27 -1.28
N ASN A 130 -1.72 -29.52 -1.50
CA ASN A 130 -2.97 -30.10 -0.99
C ASN A 130 -3.12 -30.09 0.55
N THR A 131 -2.06 -29.76 1.28
CA THR A 131 -2.06 -29.54 2.75
C THR A 131 -2.39 -28.10 3.17
N GLY A 132 -2.58 -27.18 2.21
CA GLY A 132 -2.72 -25.74 2.46
C GLY A 132 -1.38 -25.01 2.60
N ASN A 133 -0.25 -25.70 2.40
CA ASN A 133 1.08 -25.10 2.45
C ASN A 133 1.47 -24.51 1.09
N LEU A 134 1.68 -23.21 1.04
CA LEU A 134 2.28 -22.51 -0.10
C LEU A 134 3.82 -22.61 -0.01
N VAL A 135 4.44 -23.29 -0.97
CA VAL A 135 5.89 -23.57 -0.98
C VAL A 135 6.59 -22.93 -2.17
N LEU A 136 7.81 -22.46 -1.95
CA LEU A 136 8.70 -21.95 -3.00
C LEU A 136 9.83 -22.97 -3.23
N GLN A 137 9.82 -23.65 -4.37
CA GLN A 137 10.69 -24.80 -4.63
C GLN A 137 11.26 -24.79 -6.06
N ASN A 138 12.31 -25.59 -6.30
CA ASN A 138 12.85 -25.76 -7.65
C ASN A 138 11.88 -26.53 -8.56
N GLN A 139 12.06 -26.45 -9.88
CA GLN A 139 11.17 -27.07 -10.87
C GLN A 139 11.04 -28.61 -10.74
N ASN A 140 12.01 -29.26 -10.09
CA ASN A 140 12.02 -30.71 -9.87
C ASN A 140 11.47 -31.12 -8.48
N ALA A 141 10.95 -30.17 -7.68
CA ALA A 141 10.50 -30.36 -6.29
C ALA A 141 11.51 -31.03 -5.34
N SER A 142 12.79 -31.06 -5.70
CA SER A 142 13.87 -31.72 -4.93
C SER A 142 14.48 -30.82 -3.85
N MET A 143 14.20 -29.52 -3.88
CA MET A 143 14.62 -28.55 -2.86
C MET A 143 13.56 -27.46 -2.72
N LYS A 144 13.05 -27.32 -1.50
CA LYS A 144 12.27 -26.16 -1.06
C LYS A 144 13.20 -25.10 -0.50
N VAL A 145 12.85 -23.83 -0.72
CA VAL A 145 13.65 -22.65 -0.33
C VAL A 145 12.90 -21.77 0.68
N TRP A 146 11.57 -21.87 0.72
CA TRP A 146 10.71 -21.24 1.72
C TRP A 146 9.35 -21.96 1.77
N GLU A 147 8.75 -22.09 2.95
CA GLU A 147 7.41 -22.63 3.14
C GLU A 147 6.55 -21.68 3.98
N SER A 148 5.28 -21.48 3.61
CA SER A 148 4.32 -20.72 4.43
C SER A 148 4.15 -21.29 5.84
N PHE A 149 4.38 -22.59 5.98
CA PHE A 149 4.25 -23.33 7.24
C PHE A 149 5.27 -22.90 8.31
N ASP A 150 6.44 -22.38 7.92
CA ASP A 150 7.48 -21.89 8.85
C ASP A 150 7.11 -20.53 9.47
N SER A 151 6.19 -19.79 8.85
CA SER A 151 5.74 -18.45 9.24
C SER A 151 4.22 -18.43 9.44
N PRO A 152 3.66 -19.14 10.42
CA PRO A 152 2.21 -19.19 10.67
C PRO A 152 1.63 -17.82 11.08
N THR A 153 0.31 -17.71 11.06
CA THR A 153 -0.41 -16.49 11.49
C THR A 153 -1.20 -16.73 12.76
N ASP A 154 -2.53 -16.82 12.73
CA ASP A 154 -3.34 -17.20 13.89
C ASP A 154 -3.66 -18.70 13.95
N THR A 155 -3.47 -19.42 12.83
CA THR A 155 -3.90 -20.79 12.63
C THR A 155 -2.72 -21.72 12.29
N LEU A 156 -2.82 -22.97 12.73
CA LEU A 156 -1.93 -24.11 12.47
C LEU A 156 -2.75 -25.24 11.81
N LEU A 157 -2.22 -25.81 10.73
CA LEU A 157 -2.85 -26.90 9.96
C LEU A 157 -2.32 -28.30 10.34
N PRO A 158 -3.00 -29.40 9.94
CA PRO A 158 -2.55 -30.75 10.25
C PRO A 158 -1.15 -31.03 9.69
N ASN A 159 -0.31 -31.65 10.51
CA ASN A 159 1.11 -31.92 10.27
C ASN A 159 2.01 -30.66 10.12
N GLN A 160 1.49 -29.46 10.34
CA GLN A 160 2.32 -28.25 10.48
C GLN A 160 2.97 -28.22 11.87
N THR A 161 4.27 -27.90 11.92
CA THR A 161 5.07 -27.85 13.16
C THR A 161 5.28 -26.42 13.65
N ILE A 162 4.91 -26.15 14.90
CA ILE A 162 5.45 -25.02 15.67
C ILE A 162 6.88 -25.39 16.07
N SER A 163 7.83 -24.50 15.80
CA SER A 163 9.24 -24.53 16.24
C SER A 163 9.59 -23.31 17.10
N ARG A 164 10.78 -23.29 17.72
CA ARG A 164 11.30 -22.17 18.56
C ARG A 164 11.15 -20.77 17.94
N ASN A 165 11.30 -20.66 16.61
CA ASN A 165 11.29 -19.36 15.92
C ASN A 165 9.90 -18.97 15.40
N SER A 166 8.91 -19.86 15.52
CA SER A 166 7.53 -19.63 15.07
C SER A 166 6.62 -19.31 16.26
N LYS A 167 5.58 -18.51 16.01
CA LYS A 167 4.51 -18.24 16.97
C LYS A 167 3.18 -18.11 16.25
N LEU A 168 2.11 -18.63 16.84
CA LEU A 168 0.76 -18.23 16.44
C LEU A 168 0.46 -16.90 17.13
N VAL A 169 -0.13 -15.94 16.41
CA VAL A 169 -0.56 -14.64 16.94
C VAL A 169 -2.01 -14.43 16.56
N SER A 170 -2.86 -14.19 17.56
CA SER A 170 -4.29 -13.88 17.41
C SER A 170 -4.59 -12.78 16.38
N SER A 171 -5.82 -12.73 15.88
CA SER A 171 -6.34 -11.53 15.20
C SER A 171 -6.83 -10.50 16.22
N ARG A 172 -6.70 -9.20 15.90
CA ARG A 172 -7.09 -8.10 16.79
C ARG A 172 -8.60 -8.05 17.07
N SER A 173 -9.43 -8.49 16.13
CA SER A 173 -10.84 -8.81 16.37
C SER A 173 -11.36 -9.76 15.29
N HIS A 174 -12.65 -10.13 15.32
CA HIS A 174 -13.29 -10.91 14.26
C HIS A 174 -13.35 -10.18 12.90
N LYS A 175 -13.22 -8.84 12.88
CA LYS A 175 -13.18 -8.04 11.64
C LYS A 175 -11.78 -7.50 11.33
N ASN A 176 -10.96 -7.23 12.34
CA ASN A 176 -9.60 -6.74 12.15
C ASN A 176 -8.59 -7.90 12.23
N PHE A 177 -8.08 -8.29 11.07
CA PHE A 177 -7.09 -9.36 10.90
C PHE A 177 -5.65 -8.99 11.31
N SER A 178 -5.37 -7.74 11.68
CA SER A 178 -4.06 -7.36 12.22
C SER A 178 -3.68 -8.20 13.45
N SER A 179 -2.40 -8.25 13.78
CA SER A 179 -1.88 -8.92 14.97
C SER A 179 -2.59 -8.43 16.24
N GLY A 180 -3.14 -9.37 17.00
CA GLY A 180 -3.76 -9.16 18.31
C GLY A 180 -2.74 -9.20 19.45
N PHE A 181 -3.25 -9.20 20.69
CA PHE A 181 -2.42 -9.22 21.91
C PHE A 181 -1.96 -10.63 22.33
N TYR A 182 -2.60 -11.69 21.83
CA TYR A 182 -2.35 -13.06 22.29
C TYR A 182 -1.47 -13.86 21.34
N ALA A 183 -0.56 -14.67 21.89
CA ALA A 183 0.29 -15.58 21.13
C ALA A 183 0.50 -16.95 21.79
N LEU A 184 0.69 -17.99 20.95
CA LEU A 184 1.16 -19.33 21.33
C LEU A 184 2.58 -19.53 20.76
N PHE A 185 3.54 -19.86 21.61
CA PHE A 185 4.95 -19.95 21.25
C PHE A 185 5.73 -20.89 22.20
N PHE A 186 6.95 -21.27 21.80
CA PHE A 186 7.91 -21.90 22.71
C PHE A 186 8.76 -20.86 23.42
N ASP A 187 8.80 -20.91 24.74
CA ASP A 187 9.58 -19.99 25.56
C ASP A 187 11.04 -20.45 25.71
N TYR A 188 11.87 -19.66 26.39
CA TYR A 188 13.31 -19.93 26.53
C TYR A 188 13.62 -21.31 27.12
N ASP A 189 12.75 -21.83 27.99
CA ASP A 189 12.84 -23.12 28.68
C ASP A 189 12.32 -24.32 27.85
N ASN A 190 11.98 -24.11 26.58
CA ASN A 190 11.36 -25.09 25.66
C ASN A 190 9.92 -25.51 26.03
N VAL A 191 9.24 -24.85 26.97
CA VAL A 191 7.82 -25.09 27.27
C VAL A 191 6.93 -24.35 26.26
N LEU A 192 5.82 -24.99 25.85
CA LEU A 192 4.83 -24.38 24.96
C LEU A 192 3.84 -23.55 25.80
N ARG A 193 3.88 -22.22 25.63
CA ARG A 193 3.17 -21.25 26.49
C ARG A 193 2.22 -20.33 25.71
N LEU A 194 1.22 -19.79 26.42
CA LEU A 194 0.42 -18.64 25.96
C LEU A 194 0.90 -17.34 26.61
N LEU A 195 1.13 -16.34 25.75
CA LEU A 195 1.51 -14.97 26.07
C LEU A 195 0.33 -14.02 25.82
N PHE A 196 0.16 -13.05 26.70
CA PHE A 196 -0.54 -11.79 26.44
C PHE A 196 0.51 -10.67 26.38
N ASP A 197 0.46 -9.86 25.33
CA ASP A 197 1.42 -8.79 25.02
C ASP A 197 0.67 -7.45 24.90
N GLY A 198 0.21 -6.93 26.04
CA GLY A 198 -0.57 -5.69 26.13
C GLY A 198 0.29 -4.44 26.29
N ALA A 199 -0.29 -3.27 26.00
CA ALA A 199 0.44 -2.00 25.98
C ALA A 199 0.92 -1.53 27.37
N GLU A 200 0.23 -1.90 28.46
CA GLU A 200 0.62 -1.58 29.84
C GLU A 200 1.35 -2.74 30.54
N ALA A 201 1.11 -3.99 30.12
CA ALA A 201 1.67 -5.18 30.73
C ALA A 201 1.62 -6.40 29.78
N SER A 202 2.65 -7.23 29.84
CA SER A 202 2.68 -8.56 29.23
C SER A 202 2.81 -9.65 30.30
N SER A 203 2.27 -10.84 30.03
CA SER A 203 2.32 -11.98 30.96
C SER A 203 2.12 -13.32 30.24
N LEU A 204 2.71 -14.36 30.82
CA LEU A 204 2.38 -15.76 30.55
C LEU A 204 1.16 -16.15 31.40
N TYR A 205 0.21 -16.90 30.83
CA TYR A 205 -1.02 -17.33 31.53
C TYR A 205 -1.44 -18.78 31.25
N TRP A 206 -0.69 -19.51 30.43
CA TRP A 206 -0.87 -20.95 30.22
C TRP A 206 0.47 -21.61 29.85
N PRO A 207 0.85 -22.78 30.41
CA PRO A 207 0.23 -23.42 31.57
C PRO A 207 0.18 -22.48 32.80
N ASP A 208 -0.54 -22.88 33.84
CA ASP A 208 -0.81 -22.04 35.02
C ASP A 208 0.50 -21.43 35.57
N PRO A 209 0.65 -20.09 35.58
CA PRO A 209 1.91 -19.44 35.97
C PRO A 209 2.19 -19.53 37.47
N GLY A 210 1.25 -20.03 38.29
CA GLY A 210 1.48 -20.34 39.69
C GLY A 210 2.17 -21.69 39.94
N LEU A 211 2.31 -22.54 38.92
CA LEU A 211 2.93 -23.87 39.01
C LEU A 211 4.32 -23.89 38.36
N VAL A 212 5.25 -24.67 38.91
CA VAL A 212 6.50 -24.97 38.18
C VAL A 212 6.26 -25.99 37.08
N SER A 213 7.08 -25.97 36.02
CA SER A 213 6.78 -26.66 34.76
C SER A 213 6.41 -28.15 34.91
N TRP A 214 7.02 -28.88 35.84
CA TRP A 214 6.72 -30.30 36.06
C TRP A 214 5.39 -30.54 36.82
N GLU A 215 4.98 -29.65 37.72
CA GLU A 215 3.65 -29.67 38.35
C GLU A 215 2.55 -29.41 37.31
N ALA A 216 2.83 -28.51 36.36
CA ALA A 216 2.01 -28.28 35.17
C ALA A 216 2.07 -29.41 34.12
N GLY A 217 2.72 -30.54 34.42
CA GLY A 217 2.84 -31.71 33.54
C GLY A 217 3.71 -31.49 32.31
N ARG A 218 4.68 -30.57 32.37
CA ARG A 218 5.60 -30.23 31.26
C ARG A 218 7.04 -30.66 31.53
N SER A 219 7.76 -30.94 30.44
CA SER A 219 9.19 -31.28 30.45
C SER A 219 10.03 -30.17 29.80
N THR A 220 11.05 -29.67 30.50
CA THR A 220 12.02 -28.70 29.96
C THR A 220 13.26 -29.35 29.34
N TYR A 221 13.44 -30.67 29.52
CA TYR A 221 14.65 -31.40 29.17
C TYR A 221 14.81 -31.70 27.66
N ASN A 222 13.76 -31.49 26.87
CA ASN A 222 13.80 -31.68 25.43
C ASN A 222 14.30 -30.41 24.72
N ASN A 223 15.51 -30.47 24.17
CA ASN A 223 16.17 -29.36 23.48
C ASN A 223 15.67 -29.13 22.03
N SER A 224 14.70 -29.91 21.55
CA SER A 224 14.08 -29.76 20.23
C SER A 224 12.62 -29.26 20.37
N PRO A 225 12.41 -27.97 20.68
CA PRO A 225 11.09 -27.36 20.86
C PRO A 225 10.26 -27.47 19.58
N THR A 226 9.34 -28.44 19.57
CA THR A 226 8.55 -28.84 18.41
C THR A 226 7.15 -29.29 18.84
N ALA A 227 6.11 -28.78 18.18
CA ALA A 227 4.72 -29.20 18.46
C ALA A 227 3.86 -29.25 17.20
N ALA A 228 3.01 -30.26 17.08
CA ALA A 228 2.10 -30.43 15.94
C ALA A 228 0.87 -31.27 16.32
N PHE A 229 -0.17 -31.23 15.49
CA PHE A 229 -1.25 -32.23 15.51
C PHE A 229 -1.39 -32.93 14.16
N ASN A 230 -1.84 -34.18 14.19
CA ASN A 230 -2.08 -34.97 12.98
C ASN A 230 -3.53 -34.82 12.48
N SER A 231 -3.81 -35.36 11.28
CA SER A 231 -5.15 -35.32 10.67
C SER A 231 -6.26 -35.97 11.51
N SER A 232 -5.93 -36.92 12.39
CA SER A 232 -6.90 -37.53 13.32
C SER A 232 -7.24 -36.67 14.55
N GLY A 233 -6.55 -35.53 14.75
CA GLY A 233 -6.79 -34.64 15.90
C GLY A 233 -6.05 -35.04 17.17
N TYR A 234 -4.92 -35.75 17.08
CA TYR A 234 -3.99 -35.93 18.20
C TYR A 234 -2.86 -34.89 18.11
N PHE A 235 -2.72 -34.08 19.15
CA PHE A 235 -1.66 -33.09 19.31
C PHE A 235 -0.56 -33.62 20.24
N ARG A 236 0.70 -33.36 19.88
CA ARG A 236 1.88 -33.66 20.69
C ARG A 236 2.87 -32.49 20.61
N SER A 237 3.42 -32.15 21.76
CA SER A 237 4.52 -31.20 21.95
C SER A 237 5.76 -31.89 22.52
N SER A 238 6.92 -31.26 22.32
CA SER A 238 8.22 -31.64 22.85
C SER A 238 8.32 -31.53 24.37
N ASP A 239 7.54 -30.63 24.98
CA ASP A 239 7.43 -30.40 26.42
C ASP A 239 6.50 -31.41 27.14
N ASP A 240 6.34 -32.59 26.55
CA ASP A 240 5.43 -33.66 26.95
C ASP A 240 3.92 -33.35 26.95
N PHE A 241 3.49 -32.13 26.60
CA PHE A 241 2.07 -31.80 26.47
C PHE A 241 1.40 -32.52 25.30
N LYS A 242 0.25 -33.17 25.56
CA LYS A 242 -0.50 -34.01 24.61
C LYS A 242 -2.01 -33.82 24.80
N PHE A 243 -2.79 -33.83 23.73
CA PHE A 243 -4.26 -33.92 23.81
C PHE A 243 -4.87 -34.60 22.57
N LYS A 244 -6.14 -35.00 22.68
CA LYS A 244 -6.97 -35.50 21.57
C LYS A 244 -8.20 -34.62 21.41
N ALA A 245 -8.65 -34.45 20.17
CA ALA A 245 -9.97 -33.91 19.85
C ALA A 245 -11.08 -34.78 20.44
N SER A 246 -12.22 -34.18 20.80
CA SER A 246 -13.42 -34.90 21.26
C SER A 246 -13.99 -35.85 20.20
N ASP A 247 -13.71 -35.60 18.93
CA ASP A 247 -14.14 -36.35 17.75
C ASP A 247 -12.98 -37.16 17.11
N TYR A 248 -11.97 -37.52 17.91
CA TYR A 248 -10.72 -38.15 17.48
C TYR A 248 -10.93 -39.28 16.45
N GLY A 249 -10.47 -39.04 15.22
CA GLY A 249 -10.73 -39.91 14.07
C GLY A 249 -10.29 -39.28 12.74
N ILE A 250 -9.98 -40.12 11.75
CA ILE A 250 -9.59 -39.70 10.40
C ILE A 250 -10.84 -39.25 9.60
N GLY A 251 -10.69 -38.35 8.63
CA GLY A 251 -11.75 -37.94 7.71
C GLY A 251 -12.44 -36.61 8.04
N VAL A 252 -12.07 -35.96 9.14
CA VAL A 252 -12.61 -34.64 9.54
C VAL A 252 -11.54 -33.57 9.35
N TRP A 253 -11.84 -32.50 8.61
CA TRP A 253 -10.94 -31.35 8.47
C TRP A 253 -10.80 -30.61 9.79
N ARG A 254 -9.55 -30.31 10.17
CA ARG A 254 -9.23 -29.70 11.45
C ARG A 254 -8.21 -28.56 11.32
N ARG A 255 -8.34 -27.56 12.18
CA ARG A 255 -7.39 -26.46 12.34
C ARG A 255 -7.26 -26.05 13.80
N LEU A 256 -6.03 -25.84 14.27
CA LEU A 256 -5.76 -25.32 15.61
C LEU A 256 -5.57 -23.81 15.50
N ARG A 257 -6.27 -23.00 16.30
CA ARG A 257 -6.25 -21.54 16.19
C ARG A 257 -6.02 -20.86 17.53
N MET A 258 -5.17 -19.83 17.52
CA MET A 258 -5.04 -18.80 18.55
C MET A 258 -6.16 -17.78 18.34
N ASP A 259 -7.27 -17.94 19.05
CA ASP A 259 -8.44 -17.10 18.86
C ASP A 259 -8.25 -15.67 19.42
N VAL A 260 -9.12 -14.77 18.96
CA VAL A 260 -9.11 -13.34 19.33
C VAL A 260 -9.41 -13.09 20.81
N ASP A 261 -9.88 -14.12 21.52
CA ASP A 261 -10.30 -14.09 22.91
C ASP A 261 -9.26 -14.63 23.90
N GLY A 262 -8.06 -14.96 23.41
CA GLY A 262 -6.92 -15.46 24.17
C GLY A 262 -6.97 -16.95 24.51
N ASN A 263 -7.80 -17.73 23.82
CA ASN A 263 -7.80 -19.19 23.96
C ASN A 263 -7.21 -19.86 22.71
N VAL A 264 -6.54 -21.00 22.88
CA VAL A 264 -6.17 -21.87 21.75
C VAL A 264 -7.21 -22.97 21.64
N ARG A 265 -7.81 -23.12 20.45
CA ARG A 265 -8.87 -24.10 20.17
C ARG A 265 -8.55 -24.95 18.97
N LEU A 266 -8.83 -26.24 19.07
CA LEU A 266 -8.92 -27.12 17.91
C LEU A 266 -10.35 -27.07 17.39
N TYR A 267 -10.48 -26.69 16.12
CA TYR A 267 -11.74 -26.69 15.40
C TYR A 267 -11.79 -27.87 14.44
N SER A 268 -12.96 -28.50 14.37
CA SER A 268 -13.33 -29.55 13.42
C SER A 268 -14.45 -29.04 12.50
N LEU A 269 -14.39 -29.35 11.21
CA LEU A 269 -15.42 -28.96 10.24
C LEU A 269 -16.60 -29.94 10.27
N ASP A 270 -17.80 -29.43 10.51
CA ASP A 270 -19.07 -30.09 10.23
C ASP A 270 -19.39 -29.89 8.74
N GLU A 271 -19.14 -30.89 7.90
CA GLU A 271 -19.29 -30.77 6.44
C GLU A 271 -20.76 -30.65 5.98
N GLU A 272 -21.69 -31.28 6.70
CA GLU A 272 -23.13 -31.17 6.42
C GLU A 272 -23.64 -29.74 6.65
N LYS A 273 -23.21 -29.11 7.75
CA LYS A 273 -23.69 -27.78 8.17
C LYS A 273 -22.77 -26.64 7.75
N ARG A 274 -21.56 -26.95 7.26
CA ARG A 274 -20.48 -26.00 6.91
C ARG A 274 -20.10 -25.07 8.07
N ILE A 275 -20.02 -25.63 9.28
CA ILE A 275 -19.71 -24.91 10.53
C ILE A 275 -18.47 -25.50 11.19
N TRP A 276 -17.57 -24.64 11.70
CA TRP A 276 -16.46 -25.05 12.55
C TRP A 276 -16.92 -25.25 13.99
N ARG A 277 -16.86 -26.49 14.50
CA ARG A 277 -17.15 -26.83 15.91
C ARG A 277 -15.85 -26.92 16.71
N VAL A 278 -15.84 -26.47 17.96
CA VAL A 278 -14.71 -26.65 18.88
C VAL A 278 -14.68 -28.11 19.34
N SER A 279 -13.58 -28.83 19.05
CA SER A 279 -13.34 -30.21 19.48
C SER A 279 -12.27 -30.32 20.58
N TRP A 280 -11.52 -29.26 20.86
CA TRP A 280 -10.69 -29.10 22.07
C TRP A 280 -10.39 -27.61 22.34
N GLN A 281 -10.15 -27.22 23.60
CA GLN A 281 -9.66 -25.88 23.96
C GLN A 281 -8.70 -25.91 25.16
N ALA A 282 -7.72 -24.97 25.18
CA ALA A 282 -6.65 -24.92 26.17
C ALA A 282 -7.11 -24.48 27.57
N ILE A 283 -8.06 -23.54 27.63
CA ILE A 283 -8.63 -23.01 28.87
C ILE A 283 -10.15 -23.23 28.87
N SER A 284 -10.65 -23.94 29.88
CA SER A 284 -12.07 -24.28 30.04
C SER A 284 -12.91 -23.18 30.72
N GLN A 285 -12.26 -22.22 31.37
CA GLN A 285 -12.86 -21.10 32.10
C GLN A 285 -12.45 -19.77 31.44
N PRO A 286 -13.21 -19.25 30.45
CA PRO A 286 -12.79 -18.11 29.63
C PRO A 286 -12.46 -16.79 30.35
N CYS A 287 -12.87 -16.57 31.61
CA CYS A 287 -12.43 -15.40 32.39
C CYS A 287 -11.05 -15.57 33.06
N LYS A 288 -10.47 -16.78 33.10
CA LYS A 288 -9.08 -17.01 33.55
C LYS A 288 -8.02 -16.67 32.50
N ILE A 289 -8.44 -16.22 31.32
CA ILE A 289 -7.54 -15.77 30.25
C ILE A 289 -7.08 -14.34 30.59
N HIS A 290 -5.79 -14.06 30.43
CA HIS A 290 -5.22 -12.74 30.75
C HIS A 290 -5.84 -11.63 29.88
N GLY A 291 -5.99 -10.42 30.42
CA GLY A 291 -6.35 -9.22 29.65
C GLY A 291 -7.72 -9.25 28.95
N VAL A 292 -8.60 -10.19 29.32
CA VAL A 292 -10.00 -10.25 28.82
C VAL A 292 -10.79 -9.00 29.18
N CYS A 293 -10.48 -8.42 30.33
CA CYS A 293 -10.87 -7.09 30.74
C CYS A 293 -9.58 -6.31 31.07
N GLY A 294 -9.55 -5.02 30.78
CA GLY A 294 -8.41 -4.16 31.07
C GLY A 294 -8.20 -3.86 32.56
N PRO A 295 -7.26 -2.97 32.90
CA PRO A 295 -6.94 -2.60 34.27
C PRO A 295 -8.16 -2.16 35.09
N ASN A 296 -8.19 -2.49 36.38
CA ASN A 296 -9.26 -2.13 37.33
C ASN A 296 -10.67 -2.62 36.96
N ALA A 297 -10.78 -3.58 36.05
CA ALA A 297 -12.03 -4.25 35.68
C ALA A 297 -12.01 -5.73 36.11
N MET A 298 -13.20 -6.34 36.19
CA MET A 298 -13.39 -7.74 36.52
C MET A 298 -14.28 -8.46 35.50
N CYS A 299 -13.90 -9.70 35.15
CA CYS A 299 -14.64 -10.58 34.24
C CYS A 299 -15.66 -11.43 35.00
N ASN A 300 -16.92 -11.38 34.58
CA ASN A 300 -18.03 -12.18 35.12
C ASN A 300 -18.57 -13.11 34.03
N TYR A 301 -19.09 -14.27 34.43
CA TYR A 301 -19.85 -15.16 33.55
C TYR A 301 -21.33 -14.78 33.55
N HIS A 302 -21.92 -14.69 32.36
CA HIS A 302 -23.35 -14.42 32.18
C HIS A 302 -23.99 -15.59 31.42
N HIS A 303 -24.95 -16.26 32.07
CA HIS A 303 -25.45 -17.57 31.63
C HIS A 303 -26.79 -17.54 30.89
N LEU A 304 -27.36 -16.35 30.62
CA LEU A 304 -28.75 -16.21 30.13
C LEU A 304 -28.86 -15.30 28.89
N GLY A 305 -29.80 -15.65 28.00
CA GLY A 305 -30.19 -14.86 26.83
C GLY A 305 -29.14 -14.79 25.71
N GLU A 306 -29.39 -13.93 24.73
CA GLU A 306 -28.52 -13.70 23.55
C GLU A 306 -27.14 -13.14 23.92
N ASN A 307 -26.97 -12.65 25.15
CA ASN A 307 -25.71 -12.15 25.70
C ASN A 307 -25.06 -13.19 26.64
N ALA A 308 -25.21 -14.48 26.35
CA ALA A 308 -24.54 -15.55 27.10
C ALA A 308 -23.03 -15.56 26.78
N GLY A 309 -22.18 -15.56 27.81
CA GLY A 309 -20.73 -15.48 27.65
C GLY A 309 -20.02 -14.81 28.83
N ARG A 310 -19.02 -13.96 28.51
CA ARG A 310 -18.28 -13.16 29.49
C ARG A 310 -18.73 -11.71 29.45
N ARG A 311 -18.73 -11.03 30.59
CA ARG A 311 -18.96 -9.59 30.69
C ARG A 311 -17.93 -8.95 31.62
N CYS A 312 -17.31 -7.87 31.15
CA CYS A 312 -16.49 -7.01 31.99
C CYS A 312 -17.37 -6.02 32.78
N SER A 313 -16.98 -5.74 34.02
CA SER A 313 -17.51 -4.64 34.83
C SER A 313 -16.38 -3.92 35.54
N CYS A 314 -16.52 -2.62 35.80
CA CYS A 314 -15.59 -1.92 36.67
C CYS A 314 -15.77 -2.32 38.14
N LEU A 315 -14.73 -2.06 38.93
CA LEU A 315 -14.77 -2.19 40.39
C LEU A 315 -15.60 -1.05 41.03
N PRO A 316 -16.11 -1.21 42.27
CA PRO A 316 -16.86 -0.15 42.94
C PRO A 316 -16.07 1.15 43.10
N GLY A 317 -16.58 2.25 42.55
CA GLY A 317 -15.90 3.56 42.51
C GLY A 317 -14.94 3.75 41.33
N TYR A 318 -14.99 2.89 40.31
CA TYR A 318 -14.26 3.04 39.06
C TYR A 318 -15.24 3.12 37.88
N GLU A 319 -14.96 4.02 36.93
CA GLU A 319 -15.72 4.17 35.67
C GLU A 319 -14.91 3.63 34.49
N ALA A 320 -15.59 3.18 33.42
CA ALA A 320 -14.96 2.59 32.25
C ALA A 320 -14.35 3.66 31.35
N LYS A 321 -13.03 3.61 31.10
CA LYS A 321 -12.32 4.58 30.24
C LYS A 321 -12.89 4.64 28.82
N ASN A 322 -13.44 3.52 28.34
CA ASN A 322 -14.07 3.41 27.04
C ASN A 322 -15.17 2.34 27.05
N LEU A 323 -16.43 2.76 26.86
CA LEU A 323 -17.59 1.86 26.81
C LEU A 323 -17.63 0.97 25.55
N THR A 324 -16.79 1.22 24.54
CA THR A 324 -16.73 0.42 23.30
C THR A 324 -15.60 -0.61 23.27
N ASP A 325 -14.56 -0.44 24.08
CA ASP A 325 -13.40 -1.34 24.13
C ASP A 325 -12.93 -1.50 25.59
N TRP A 326 -13.27 -2.64 26.18
CA TRP A 326 -12.93 -2.98 27.56
C TRP A 326 -11.44 -3.27 27.79
N SER A 327 -10.60 -3.33 26.75
CA SER A 327 -9.14 -3.50 26.92
C SER A 327 -8.45 -2.29 27.55
N PHE A 328 -9.06 -1.10 27.46
CA PHE A 328 -8.62 0.10 28.18
C PHE A 328 -8.89 0.05 29.70
N GLY A 329 -9.80 -0.83 30.12
CA GLY A 329 -10.21 -1.01 31.51
C GLY A 329 -10.96 0.20 32.09
N CYS A 330 -10.78 0.40 33.39
CA CYS A 330 -11.46 1.40 34.19
C CYS A 330 -10.48 2.33 34.92
N GLU A 331 -10.95 3.51 35.32
CA GLU A 331 -10.21 4.48 36.11
C GLU A 331 -11.02 4.91 37.35
N PRO A 332 -10.38 5.24 38.48
CA PRO A 332 -11.08 5.53 39.72
C PRO A 332 -11.74 6.92 39.66
N GLU A 333 -12.98 7.03 40.16
CA GLU A 333 -13.68 8.30 40.39
C GLU A 333 -13.08 9.10 41.57
N PHE A 334 -11.97 8.64 42.15
CA PHE A 334 -11.39 9.12 43.41
C PHE A 334 -9.86 9.12 43.38
N ASN A 335 -9.26 10.03 44.17
CA ASN A 335 -7.83 10.00 44.46
C ASN A 335 -7.55 9.08 45.66
N LEU A 336 -6.69 8.09 45.48
CA LEU A 336 -6.29 7.17 46.55
C LEU A 336 -5.26 7.85 47.48
N SER A 337 -5.68 8.25 48.68
CA SER A 337 -4.75 8.78 49.69
C SER A 337 -3.82 7.69 50.22
N CYS A 338 -2.54 7.99 50.33
CA CYS A 338 -1.59 7.11 51.02
C CYS A 338 -1.71 7.19 52.55
N ASN A 339 -2.49 8.15 53.10
CA ASN A 339 -2.76 8.19 54.53
C ASN A 339 -3.60 6.96 54.94
N ALA A 340 -3.01 6.12 55.79
CA ALA A 340 -3.69 4.94 56.34
C ALA A 340 -4.97 5.29 57.12
N ALA A 341 -5.01 6.47 57.76
CA ALA A 341 -6.20 6.93 58.49
C ALA A 341 -7.41 7.24 57.58
N GLU A 342 -7.18 7.52 56.29
CA GLU A 342 -8.20 7.86 55.28
C GLU A 342 -8.57 6.68 54.38
N SER A 343 -7.75 5.62 54.37
CA SER A 343 -7.97 4.37 53.62
C SER A 343 -8.95 3.44 54.37
N GLY A 344 -9.79 2.72 53.63
CA GLY A 344 -10.60 1.62 54.12
C GLY A 344 -10.74 0.53 53.05
N PHE A 345 -11.37 -0.58 53.41
CA PHE A 345 -11.49 -1.75 52.52
C PHE A 345 -12.96 -2.16 52.33
N ILE A 346 -13.28 -2.66 51.15
CA ILE A 346 -14.57 -3.29 50.83
C ILE A 346 -14.34 -4.72 50.34
N GLU A 347 -15.12 -5.66 50.86
CA GLU A 347 -15.06 -7.08 50.49
C GLU A 347 -15.76 -7.33 49.15
N LEU A 348 -15.05 -7.98 48.22
CA LEU A 348 -15.57 -8.47 46.95
C LEU A 348 -15.57 -10.00 46.98
N PRO A 349 -16.69 -10.66 47.34
CA PRO A 349 -16.76 -12.11 47.46
C PRO A 349 -16.68 -12.79 46.09
N HIS A 350 -16.09 -13.99 46.08
CA HIS A 350 -15.87 -14.84 44.89
C HIS A 350 -15.00 -14.20 43.81
N THR A 351 -14.09 -13.29 44.19
CA THR A 351 -13.30 -12.46 43.26
C THR A 351 -11.79 -12.69 43.45
N GLU A 352 -11.10 -13.02 42.36
CA GLU A 352 -9.64 -13.19 42.33
C GLU A 352 -9.01 -12.19 41.37
N PHE A 353 -7.91 -11.56 41.79
CA PHE A 353 -6.95 -10.88 40.92
C PHE A 353 -5.65 -11.69 40.96
N TYR A 354 -5.22 -12.29 39.85
CA TYR A 354 -4.02 -13.15 39.87
C TYR A 354 -2.77 -12.42 39.38
N GLY A 355 -1.63 -12.72 40.02
CA GLY A 355 -0.35 -12.03 39.79
C GLY A 355 -0.27 -10.65 40.45
N TYR A 356 0.81 -9.93 40.11
CA TYR A 356 1.14 -8.57 40.58
C TYR A 356 1.19 -8.40 42.11
N ASP A 357 1.46 -9.51 42.80
CA ASP A 357 1.67 -9.60 44.24
C ASP A 357 2.97 -8.93 44.69
N PHE A 358 2.92 -8.24 45.84
CA PHE A 358 4.10 -7.70 46.52
C PHE A 358 3.97 -7.95 48.03
N LYS A 359 5.11 -8.13 48.74
CA LYS A 359 5.12 -8.48 50.18
C LYS A 359 4.17 -9.65 50.55
N PHE A 360 4.21 -10.75 49.77
CA PHE A 360 3.47 -11.97 50.09
C PHE A 360 3.71 -12.40 51.55
N CYS A 361 2.63 -12.71 52.27
CA CYS A 361 2.66 -12.98 53.70
C CYS A 361 1.98 -14.33 53.97
N ARG A 362 2.78 -15.35 54.31
CA ARG A 362 2.33 -16.73 54.57
C ARG A 362 1.94 -16.92 56.04
N ASN A 363 0.81 -17.59 56.28
CA ASN A 363 0.25 -17.78 57.64
C ASN A 363 0.07 -16.44 58.39
N CYS A 364 -0.60 -15.48 57.75
CA CYS A 364 -0.79 -14.14 58.26
C CYS A 364 -2.27 -13.87 58.60
N THR A 365 -2.51 -13.07 59.65
CA THR A 365 -3.87 -12.66 60.03
C THR A 365 -4.41 -11.58 59.10
N TYR A 366 -5.73 -11.45 59.01
CA TYR A 366 -6.40 -10.40 58.22
C TYR A 366 -5.86 -9.00 58.58
N ALA A 367 -5.76 -8.67 59.87
CA ALA A 367 -5.27 -7.37 60.33
C ALA A 367 -3.82 -7.08 59.91
N ARG A 368 -2.93 -8.10 59.92
CA ARG A 368 -1.56 -7.93 59.42
C ARG A 368 -1.51 -7.80 57.89
N CYS A 369 -2.43 -8.43 57.17
CA CYS A 369 -2.56 -8.25 55.73
C CYS A 369 -3.00 -6.83 55.36
N GLU A 370 -3.97 -6.29 56.11
CA GLU A 370 -4.42 -4.90 55.99
C GLU A 370 -3.26 -3.92 56.26
N GLU A 371 -2.51 -4.12 57.33
CA GLU A 371 -1.32 -3.33 57.66
C GLU A 371 -0.25 -3.36 56.55
N VAL A 372 0.12 -4.55 56.05
CA VAL A 372 1.11 -4.73 54.97
C VAL A 372 0.66 -4.06 53.66
N CYS A 373 -0.65 -3.99 53.41
CA CYS A 373 -1.20 -3.22 52.30
C CYS A 373 -1.10 -1.71 52.54
N LEU A 374 -1.46 -1.23 53.75
CA LEU A 374 -1.40 0.19 54.12
C LEU A 374 0.04 0.73 54.20
N GLU A 375 1.05 -0.11 54.49
CA GLU A 375 2.49 0.20 54.37
C GLU A 375 2.91 0.64 52.95
N SER A 376 2.05 0.47 51.92
CA SER A 376 2.37 0.80 50.53
C SER A 376 1.34 1.73 49.91
N CYS A 377 1.78 2.90 49.42
CA CYS A 377 0.95 3.79 48.60
C CYS A 377 0.47 3.15 47.29
N LYS A 378 1.11 2.05 46.85
CA LYS A 378 0.75 1.30 45.63
C LYS A 378 -0.09 0.05 45.90
N CYS A 379 -0.51 -0.20 47.14
CA CYS A 379 -1.46 -1.27 47.40
C CYS A 379 -2.88 -0.82 47.05
N TYR A 380 -3.50 -1.52 46.08
CA TYR A 380 -4.91 -1.30 45.71
C TYR A 380 -5.87 -2.27 46.40
N GLY A 381 -5.36 -3.28 47.10
CA GLY A 381 -6.15 -4.28 47.80
C GLY A 381 -5.38 -5.58 48.00
N PHE A 382 -6.02 -6.61 48.54
CA PHE A 382 -5.41 -7.91 48.77
C PHE A 382 -6.40 -9.07 48.64
N ASN A 383 -5.94 -10.20 48.10
CA ASN A 383 -6.65 -11.47 48.32
C ASN A 383 -6.20 -12.06 49.67
N PHE A 384 -7.16 -12.58 50.44
CA PHE A 384 -6.90 -13.23 51.73
C PHE A 384 -7.48 -14.64 51.67
N ARG A 385 -6.61 -15.63 51.47
CA ARG A 385 -6.99 -16.98 51.04
C ARG A 385 -6.67 -18.04 52.08
N PHE A 386 -7.55 -19.02 52.24
CA PHE A 386 -7.31 -20.20 53.07
C PHE A 386 -6.53 -21.27 52.30
N ASN A 387 -5.51 -21.85 52.94
CA ASN A 387 -4.73 -22.97 52.44
C ASN A 387 -4.68 -24.08 53.52
N ASP A 388 -5.04 -25.30 53.13
CA ASP A 388 -5.02 -26.47 54.02
C ASP A 388 -4.12 -27.61 53.49
N ASP A 389 -3.13 -27.26 52.65
CA ASP A 389 -2.23 -28.22 51.99
C ASP A 389 -1.33 -28.99 52.99
N SER A 390 -1.33 -28.57 54.26
CA SER A 390 -0.63 -29.20 55.39
C SER A 390 -1.56 -29.81 56.44
N GLY A 391 -2.88 -29.86 56.22
CA GLY A 391 -3.86 -30.36 57.20
C GLY A 391 -3.90 -29.55 58.50
N SER A 392 -3.53 -28.27 58.42
CA SER A 392 -3.33 -27.37 59.56
C SER A 392 -3.90 -25.97 59.34
N GLY A 393 -4.72 -25.78 58.30
CA GLY A 393 -5.54 -24.60 57.98
C GLY A 393 -4.92 -23.23 58.27
N TYR A 394 -4.15 -22.68 57.34
CA TYR A 394 -3.51 -21.36 57.48
C TYR A 394 -3.94 -20.38 56.40
N TYR A 395 -3.96 -19.08 56.75
CA TYR A 395 -4.33 -18.01 55.81
C TYR A 395 -3.10 -17.38 55.15
N ASN A 396 -3.20 -17.17 53.84
CA ASN A 396 -2.18 -16.54 53.02
C ASN A 396 -2.69 -15.20 52.49
N CYS A 397 -1.82 -14.20 52.53
CA CYS A 397 -2.12 -12.82 52.19
C CYS A 397 -1.36 -12.40 50.93
N TYR A 398 -2.10 -11.83 49.99
CA TYR A 398 -1.68 -11.53 48.62
C TYR A 398 -1.95 -10.05 48.26
N PRO A 399 -1.11 -9.10 48.73
CA PRO A 399 -1.27 -7.67 48.45
C PRO A 399 -0.97 -7.32 46.99
N LYS A 400 -1.86 -6.57 46.35
CA LYS A 400 -1.83 -6.29 44.91
C LYS A 400 -1.29 -4.90 44.58
N SER A 401 -0.23 -4.88 43.76
CA SER A 401 0.40 -3.66 43.25
C SER A 401 -0.27 -3.10 41.98
N LEU A 402 -1.04 -3.94 41.28
CA LEU A 402 -1.88 -3.61 40.13
C LEU A 402 -3.15 -4.46 40.17
N LEU A 403 -4.29 -3.93 39.72
CA LEU A 403 -5.55 -4.67 39.59
C LEU A 403 -5.72 -5.15 38.15
N LEU A 404 -5.04 -6.26 37.83
CA LEU A 404 -5.08 -6.93 36.53
C LEU A 404 -5.66 -8.34 36.64
N ASN A 405 -6.36 -8.77 35.59
CA ASN A 405 -6.97 -10.10 35.50
C ASN A 405 -7.98 -10.41 36.61
N GLY A 406 -8.73 -9.40 37.04
CA GLY A 406 -9.86 -9.60 37.94
C GLY A 406 -10.88 -10.53 37.29
N TYR A 407 -11.30 -11.58 37.99
CA TYR A 407 -12.45 -12.37 37.59
C TYR A 407 -13.28 -12.84 38.77
N ARG A 408 -14.54 -13.14 38.50
CA ARG A 408 -15.49 -13.66 39.47
C ARG A 408 -15.87 -15.10 39.12
N SER A 409 -15.78 -16.01 40.09
CA SER A 409 -16.23 -17.40 39.93
C SER A 409 -16.88 -17.91 41.21
N PRO A 410 -18.12 -18.44 41.16
CA PRO A 410 -18.75 -19.09 42.32
C PRO A 410 -17.94 -20.27 42.89
N SER A 411 -16.98 -20.81 42.14
CA SER A 411 -16.05 -21.86 42.60
C SER A 411 -14.88 -21.34 43.44
N PHE A 412 -14.70 -20.02 43.55
CA PHE A 412 -13.63 -19.38 44.32
C PHE A 412 -14.21 -18.95 45.67
N GLY A 413 -13.77 -19.59 46.76
CA GLY A 413 -14.32 -19.35 48.09
C GLY A 413 -13.81 -18.05 48.73
N ASP A 414 -12.58 -17.64 48.39
CA ASP A 414 -11.88 -16.58 49.08
C ASP A 414 -12.31 -15.16 48.59
N PRO A 415 -12.34 -14.16 49.47
CA PRO A 415 -12.63 -12.78 49.09
C PRO A 415 -11.39 -12.01 48.58
N PHE A 416 -11.67 -10.93 47.85
CA PHE A 416 -10.71 -9.84 47.61
C PHE A 416 -11.14 -8.59 48.39
N TYR A 417 -10.20 -7.95 49.09
CA TYR A 417 -10.44 -6.70 49.81
C TYR A 417 -9.90 -5.52 49.00
N LEU A 418 -10.79 -4.77 48.37
CA LEU A 418 -10.46 -3.59 47.57
C LEU A 418 -10.25 -2.37 48.47
N ARG A 419 -9.12 -1.66 48.31
CA ARG A 419 -8.82 -0.43 49.05
C ARG A 419 -9.51 0.77 48.39
N LEU A 420 -10.25 1.54 49.19
CA LEU A 420 -10.94 2.76 48.79
C LEU A 420 -10.74 3.86 49.86
N PRO A 421 -10.99 5.15 49.55
CA PRO A 421 -11.17 6.18 50.58
C PRO A 421 -12.38 5.85 51.46
N LYS A 422 -12.30 6.08 52.78
CA LYS A 422 -13.38 5.75 53.74
C LYS A 422 -14.75 6.35 53.39
N ALA A 423 -14.77 7.55 52.80
CA ALA A 423 -16.00 8.17 52.31
C ALA A 423 -16.68 7.32 51.20
N SER A 424 -15.89 6.81 50.25
CA SER A 424 -16.36 5.99 49.13
C SER A 424 -16.83 4.60 49.56
N VAL A 425 -16.22 4.00 50.59
CA VAL A 425 -16.68 2.71 51.18
C VAL A 425 -18.14 2.84 51.65
N THR A 426 -18.45 3.92 52.37
CA THR A 426 -19.79 4.18 52.92
C THR A 426 -20.83 4.39 51.82
N PHE A 427 -20.44 5.05 50.73
CA PHE A 427 -21.31 5.32 49.57
C PHE A 427 -21.56 4.06 48.74
N ASN A 428 -20.50 3.34 48.35
CA ASN A 428 -20.59 2.18 47.47
C ASN A 428 -21.32 0.98 48.10
N ALA A 429 -21.32 0.85 49.43
CA ALA A 429 -22.16 -0.12 50.14
C ALA A 429 -23.67 0.01 49.82
N THR A 430 -24.12 1.18 49.36
CA THR A 430 -25.53 1.41 48.99
C THR A 430 -25.84 1.26 47.51
N ARG A 431 -24.83 1.32 46.61
CA ARG A 431 -25.02 1.33 45.15
C ARG A 431 -24.73 -0.03 44.51
N LYS A 432 -25.66 -0.99 44.64
CA LYS A 432 -25.70 -2.17 43.75
C LYS A 432 -26.16 -1.75 42.34
N GLN A 433 -25.23 -1.38 41.47
CA GLN A 433 -25.52 -1.04 40.08
C GLN A 433 -24.65 -1.84 39.11
N GLU A 434 -25.17 -2.98 38.66
CA GLU A 434 -24.60 -3.72 37.53
C GLU A 434 -24.87 -2.93 36.24
N ILE A 435 -23.92 -2.10 35.80
CA ILE A 435 -24.02 -1.33 34.54
C ILE A 435 -23.80 -2.29 33.36
N GLY A 436 -24.82 -3.09 33.09
CA GLY A 436 -24.86 -4.06 32.01
C GLY A 436 -25.17 -3.43 30.65
N LEU A 437 -24.27 -2.61 30.10
CA LEU A 437 -24.49 -1.97 28.81
C LEU A 437 -24.29 -2.90 27.59
N HIS A 438 -24.95 -2.51 26.50
CA HIS A 438 -25.26 -3.31 25.31
C HIS A 438 -24.42 -2.80 24.13
N CYS A 439 -23.73 -3.69 23.41
CA CYS A 439 -22.78 -3.30 22.36
C CYS A 439 -23.50 -2.67 21.15
N PRO A 440 -23.25 -1.39 20.80
CA PRO A 440 -23.77 -0.82 19.56
C PRO A 440 -23.04 -1.46 18.36
N PRO A 441 -23.72 -1.81 17.25
CA PRO A 441 -23.08 -2.40 16.06
C PRO A 441 -22.26 -1.40 15.22
N THR A 442 -21.88 -0.26 15.80
CA THR A 442 -21.23 0.88 15.14
C THR A 442 -19.78 0.55 14.79
N THR A 443 -19.60 -0.11 13.65
CA THR A 443 -18.29 -0.48 13.11
C THR A 443 -17.56 0.79 12.66
N GLN A 444 -16.60 1.27 13.44
CA GLN A 444 -15.69 2.33 12.99
C GLN A 444 -14.70 1.75 11.97
N ASN A 445 -14.86 2.12 10.70
CA ASN A 445 -13.93 1.75 9.64
C ASN A 445 -12.60 2.50 9.83
N LEU A 446 -11.54 1.78 10.18
CA LEU A 446 -10.20 2.37 10.36
C LEU A 446 -9.62 2.80 9.01
N THR A 447 -9.66 4.10 8.72
CA THR A 447 -9.12 4.68 7.48
C THR A 447 -7.59 4.65 7.50
N LEU A 448 -6.99 3.75 6.71
CA LEU A 448 -5.55 3.73 6.48
C LEU A 448 -5.13 4.91 5.59
N ASP A 449 -4.66 6.00 6.19
CA ASP A 449 -4.12 7.14 5.43
C ASP A 449 -2.84 6.73 4.67
N ARG A 450 -2.97 6.61 3.35
CA ARG A 450 -1.85 6.39 2.43
C ARG A 450 -1.91 7.43 1.31
N GLY A 451 -0.99 8.39 1.38
CA GLY A 451 -0.74 9.37 0.33
C GLY A 451 -0.20 8.75 -0.97
N TYR A 452 -1.05 8.08 -1.75
CA TYR A 452 -0.72 7.64 -3.09
C TYR A 452 -0.45 8.85 -3.98
N LYS A 453 0.82 9.07 -4.36
CA LYS A 453 1.15 10.03 -5.42
C LYS A 453 0.39 9.65 -6.68
N LYS A 454 -0.53 10.52 -7.12
CA LYS A 454 -1.18 10.37 -8.44
C LYS A 454 -0.07 10.14 -9.48
N PRO A 455 -0.20 9.13 -10.36
CA PRO A 455 0.80 8.92 -11.40
C PRO A 455 0.93 10.20 -12.21
N LYS A 456 2.16 10.69 -12.35
CA LYS A 456 2.45 11.94 -13.08
C LYS A 456 1.85 11.82 -14.47
N GLU A 457 0.80 12.59 -14.75
CA GLU A 457 0.05 12.47 -16.00
C GLU A 457 1.03 12.58 -17.17
N ASN A 458 1.04 11.54 -18.00
CA ASN A 458 2.05 11.41 -19.03
C ASN A 458 1.64 12.33 -20.19
N ARG A 459 1.93 13.62 -20.05
CA ARG A 459 1.46 14.73 -20.90
C ARG A 459 1.69 14.45 -22.38
N MET A 460 2.76 13.73 -22.73
CA MET A 460 3.04 13.24 -24.08
C MET A 460 1.96 12.28 -24.61
N LEU A 461 1.48 11.33 -23.81
CA LEU A 461 0.38 10.42 -24.19
C LEU A 461 -0.93 11.20 -24.39
N GLN A 462 -1.22 12.17 -23.53
CA GLN A 462 -2.40 13.04 -23.68
C GLN A 462 -2.32 13.89 -24.96
N PHE A 463 -1.15 14.44 -25.28
CA PHE A 463 -0.89 15.08 -26.58
C PHE A 463 -1.03 14.11 -27.76
N MET A 464 -0.53 12.88 -27.67
CA MET A 464 -0.67 11.87 -28.72
C MET A 464 -2.13 11.49 -28.97
N VAL A 465 -2.94 11.30 -27.91
CA VAL A 465 -4.39 11.02 -28.04
C VAL A 465 -5.12 12.23 -28.62
N TRP A 466 -4.81 13.45 -28.19
CA TRP A 466 -5.40 14.66 -28.75
C TRP A 466 -5.04 14.85 -30.23
N PHE A 467 -3.77 14.64 -30.59
CA PHE A 467 -3.28 14.72 -31.97
C PHE A 467 -3.93 13.65 -32.86
N ALA A 468 -4.01 12.40 -32.41
CA ALA A 468 -4.69 11.33 -33.14
C ALA A 468 -6.19 11.62 -33.32
N SER A 469 -6.85 12.18 -32.29
CA SER A 469 -8.26 12.59 -32.36
C SER A 469 -8.48 13.75 -33.34
N ALA A 470 -7.57 14.73 -33.35
CA ALA A 470 -7.60 15.85 -34.29
C ALA A 470 -7.36 15.38 -35.74
N PHE A 471 -6.42 14.47 -35.95
CA PHE A 471 -6.12 13.90 -37.27
C PHE A 471 -7.28 13.04 -37.79
N GLY A 472 -7.85 12.17 -36.96
CA GLY A 472 -9.05 11.40 -37.31
C GLY A 472 -10.27 12.28 -37.57
N GLY A 473 -10.45 13.35 -36.81
CA GLY A 473 -11.48 14.37 -37.07
C GLY A 473 -11.27 15.09 -38.40
N PHE A 474 -10.02 15.43 -38.74
CA PHE A 474 -9.68 16.03 -40.03
C PHE A 474 -9.94 15.09 -41.21
N GLU A 475 -9.58 13.81 -41.11
CA GLU A 475 -9.90 12.79 -42.12
C GLU A 475 -11.41 12.64 -42.31
N ILE A 476 -12.19 12.57 -41.22
CA ILE A 476 -13.66 12.53 -41.30
C ILE A 476 -14.23 13.79 -41.98
N ILE A 477 -13.71 14.98 -41.67
CA ILE A 477 -14.10 16.23 -42.33
C ILE A 477 -13.76 16.18 -43.82
N CYS A 478 -12.57 15.71 -44.21
CA CYS A 478 -12.16 15.54 -45.60
C CYS A 478 -13.05 14.55 -46.36
N ILE A 479 -13.35 13.39 -45.76
CA ILE A 479 -14.28 12.40 -46.32
C ILE A 479 -15.67 13.03 -46.51
N CYS A 480 -16.21 13.71 -45.50
CA CYS A 480 -17.49 14.41 -45.60
C CYS A 480 -17.49 15.51 -46.66
N PHE A 481 -16.37 16.25 -46.83
CA PHE A 481 -16.26 17.30 -47.84
C PHE A 481 -16.20 16.72 -49.25
N VAL A 482 -15.46 15.61 -49.46
CA VAL A 482 -15.47 14.85 -50.71
C VAL A 482 -16.86 14.29 -50.99
N TRP A 483 -17.56 13.74 -50.00
CA TRP A 483 -18.92 13.22 -50.15
C TRP A 483 -19.94 14.31 -50.49
N LEU A 484 -19.83 15.50 -49.88
CA LEU A 484 -20.63 16.69 -50.23
C LEU A 484 -20.33 17.22 -51.64
N LEU A 485 -19.07 17.15 -52.09
CA LEU A 485 -18.69 17.50 -53.46
C LEU A 485 -19.25 16.48 -54.46
N LEU A 486 -19.18 15.18 -54.17
CA LEU A 486 -19.77 14.11 -54.97
C LEU A 486 -21.31 14.22 -55.03
N TYR A 487 -21.96 14.53 -53.92
CA TYR A 487 -23.40 14.79 -53.89
C TYR A 487 -23.76 16.03 -54.74
N LYS A 488 -22.96 17.11 -54.67
CA LYS A 488 -23.16 18.30 -55.51
C LYS A 488 -22.87 18.07 -57.00
N THR A 489 -21.92 17.21 -57.38
CA THR A 489 -21.73 16.83 -58.78
C THR A 489 -22.82 15.88 -59.27
N GLN A 490 -23.34 15.01 -58.42
CA GLN A 490 -24.46 14.12 -58.72
C GLN A 490 -25.81 14.87 -58.84
N GLN A 491 -26.00 15.99 -58.13
CA GLN A 491 -27.10 16.92 -58.43
C GLN A 491 -26.84 17.73 -59.72
N ARG A 492 -25.64 18.30 -59.91
CA ARG A 492 -25.32 19.13 -61.07
C ARG A 492 -25.26 18.37 -62.40
N SER A 493 -25.04 17.06 -62.41
CA SER A 493 -25.04 16.25 -63.63
C SER A 493 -26.43 16.19 -64.31
N SER A 494 -27.51 16.48 -63.58
CA SER A 494 -28.87 16.55 -64.13
C SER A 494 -29.16 17.84 -64.92
N GLU A 495 -28.41 18.92 -64.67
CA GLU A 495 -28.67 20.24 -65.29
C GLU A 495 -27.54 20.68 -66.22
N ASN A 496 -26.27 20.53 -65.81
CA ASN A 496 -25.13 21.03 -66.58
C ASN A 496 -24.75 20.14 -67.79
N THR A 497 -25.18 18.87 -67.80
CA THR A 497 -25.04 18.00 -68.98
C THR A 497 -25.96 18.46 -70.12
N GLN A 498 -27.10 19.09 -69.80
CA GLN A 498 -28.08 19.58 -70.76
C GLN A 498 -27.54 20.77 -71.58
N SER A 499 -26.78 21.67 -70.95
CA SER A 499 -26.29 22.91 -71.58
C SER A 499 -25.09 22.68 -72.50
N TYR A 500 -24.12 21.86 -72.10
CA TYR A 500 -22.96 21.54 -72.96
C TYR A 500 -23.36 20.78 -74.24
N LEU A 501 -24.35 19.89 -74.18
CA LEU A 501 -24.85 19.17 -75.36
C LEU A 501 -25.59 20.07 -76.37
N GLN A 502 -26.22 21.17 -75.92
CA GLN A 502 -26.91 22.10 -76.83
C GLN A 502 -25.95 22.95 -77.68
N VAL A 503 -24.75 23.27 -77.17
CA VAL A 503 -23.75 24.05 -77.92
C VAL A 503 -23.07 23.22 -79.01
N VAL A 504 -22.86 21.92 -78.77
CA VAL A 504 -22.13 21.03 -79.68
C VAL A 504 -23.01 20.43 -80.79
N SER A 505 -24.32 20.28 -80.56
CA SER A 505 -25.21 19.56 -81.49
C SER A 505 -26.02 20.44 -82.46
N GLY A 506 -26.07 21.76 -82.26
CA GLY A 506 -26.72 22.72 -83.18
C GLY A 506 -28.26 22.66 -83.28
N PHE A 507 -28.91 21.61 -82.75
CA PHE A 507 -30.35 21.40 -82.85
C PHE A 507 -31.06 21.66 -81.50
N ARG A 508 -31.96 22.65 -81.47
CA ARG A 508 -32.85 22.90 -80.32
C ARG A 508 -33.86 21.77 -80.18
N LYS A 509 -33.81 21.05 -79.05
CA LYS A 509 -34.81 20.04 -78.68
C LYS A 509 -36.10 20.72 -78.20
N PHE A 510 -37.16 20.62 -78.99
CA PHE A 510 -38.48 21.17 -78.64
C PHE A 510 -39.29 20.21 -77.75
N THR A 511 -40.09 20.78 -76.85
CA THR A 511 -41.08 20.04 -76.08
C THR A 511 -42.30 19.67 -76.93
N TYR A 512 -43.03 18.61 -76.55
CA TYR A 512 -44.27 18.23 -77.22
C TYR A 512 -45.32 19.36 -77.21
N ALA A 513 -45.35 20.17 -76.15
CA ALA A 513 -46.24 21.33 -76.05
C ALA A 513 -45.89 22.44 -77.06
N GLU A 514 -44.59 22.76 -77.24
CA GLU A 514 -44.13 23.70 -78.27
C GLU A 514 -44.49 23.19 -79.68
N LEU A 515 -44.21 21.91 -79.98
CA LEU A 515 -44.52 21.31 -81.29
C LEU A 515 -46.02 21.28 -81.57
N LYS A 516 -46.84 20.91 -80.58
CA LYS A 516 -48.31 20.91 -80.67
C LYS A 516 -48.87 22.31 -80.91
N LYS A 517 -48.28 23.34 -80.29
CA LYS A 517 -48.63 24.76 -80.52
C LYS A 517 -48.18 25.24 -81.92
N ALA A 518 -46.98 24.86 -82.36
CA ALA A 518 -46.40 25.27 -83.65
C ALA A 518 -47.10 24.66 -84.87
N THR A 519 -47.65 23.45 -84.74
CA THR A 519 -48.35 22.69 -85.80
C THR A 519 -49.88 22.80 -85.74
N ARG A 520 -50.43 23.67 -84.87
CA ARG A 520 -51.88 23.82 -84.62
C ARG A 520 -52.58 22.49 -84.28
N ASN A 521 -52.06 21.76 -83.31
CA ASN A 521 -52.45 20.38 -82.97
C ASN A 521 -52.24 19.38 -84.13
N PHE A 522 -51.12 19.48 -84.85
CA PHE A 522 -50.75 18.56 -85.94
C PHE A 522 -51.84 18.44 -87.04
N ARG A 523 -52.49 19.57 -87.36
CA ARG A 523 -53.74 19.59 -88.17
C ARG A 523 -53.55 19.40 -89.67
N GLU A 524 -52.35 19.63 -90.19
CA GLU A 524 -52.08 19.65 -91.64
C GLU A 524 -50.84 18.78 -91.91
N GLU A 525 -51.08 17.59 -92.45
CA GLU A 525 -50.06 16.61 -92.85
C GLU A 525 -49.51 16.95 -94.24
N ILE A 526 -48.18 16.99 -94.37
CA ILE A 526 -47.47 17.23 -95.62
C ILE A 526 -47.13 15.90 -96.31
N GLY A 527 -46.94 14.82 -95.54
CA GLY A 527 -46.72 13.48 -96.07
C GLY A 527 -46.32 12.46 -95.01
N ARG A 528 -46.37 11.19 -95.40
CA ARG A 528 -46.13 10.02 -94.54
C ARG A 528 -45.10 9.09 -95.17
N GLY A 529 -44.20 8.55 -94.34
CA GLY A 529 -43.21 7.56 -94.76
C GLY A 529 -42.79 6.64 -93.63
N GLY A 530 -41.84 5.74 -93.89
CA GLY A 530 -41.35 4.76 -92.91
C GLY A 530 -40.75 5.37 -91.64
N SER A 531 -40.33 6.64 -91.69
CA SER A 531 -39.78 7.40 -90.56
C SER A 531 -40.81 8.27 -89.82
N GLY A 532 -42.11 8.21 -90.18
CA GLY A 532 -43.20 8.90 -89.49
C GLY A 532 -44.08 9.80 -90.38
N ILE A 533 -44.86 10.66 -89.72
CA ILE A 533 -45.73 11.67 -90.34
C ILE A 533 -45.07 13.05 -90.22
N VAL A 534 -45.04 13.80 -91.33
CA VAL A 534 -44.54 15.18 -91.36
C VAL A 534 -45.72 16.16 -91.35
N TYR A 535 -45.76 17.04 -90.35
CA TYR A 535 -46.82 18.05 -90.19
C TYR A 535 -46.31 19.48 -90.44
N LYS A 536 -47.20 20.34 -90.94
CA LYS A 536 -46.88 21.73 -91.28
C LYS A 536 -46.76 22.62 -90.03
N GLY A 537 -45.54 23.13 -89.78
CA GLY A 537 -45.29 24.14 -88.75
C GLY A 537 -45.60 25.56 -89.24
N ARG A 538 -45.95 26.47 -88.31
CA ARG A 538 -46.09 27.90 -88.60
C ARG A 538 -44.72 28.52 -88.92
N GLY A 539 -44.55 29.03 -90.14
CA GLY A 539 -43.30 29.67 -90.57
C GLY A 539 -42.93 30.91 -89.75
N LEU A 540 -41.67 30.98 -89.28
CA LEU A 540 -41.17 31.99 -88.35
C LEU A 540 -41.35 33.43 -88.88
N VAL A 541 -40.94 33.69 -90.13
CA VAL A 541 -41.02 35.02 -90.77
C VAL A 541 -42.46 35.55 -90.80
N LYS A 542 -43.43 34.66 -91.09
CA LYS A 542 -44.85 35.02 -91.08
C LYS A 542 -45.36 35.33 -89.67
N TRP A 543 -44.97 34.55 -88.67
CA TRP A 543 -45.33 34.80 -87.27
C TRP A 543 -44.77 36.13 -86.74
N VAL A 544 -43.50 36.47 -87.04
CA VAL A 544 -42.91 37.76 -86.64
C VAL A 544 -43.62 38.92 -87.32
N ARG A 545 -43.93 38.83 -88.62
CA ARG A 545 -44.68 39.87 -89.35
C ARG A 545 -46.11 40.05 -88.82
N GLU A 546 -46.79 38.95 -88.48
CA GLU A 546 -48.11 38.97 -87.82
C GLU A 546 -48.04 39.62 -86.41
N LYS A 547 -46.92 39.47 -85.69
CA LYS A 547 -46.70 40.10 -84.37
C LYS A 547 -46.37 41.59 -84.45
N MET A 548 -45.55 42.02 -85.41
CA MET A 548 -45.28 43.45 -85.65
C MET A 548 -46.54 44.20 -86.08
N ASN A 549 -47.34 43.64 -87.00
CA ASN A 549 -48.52 44.31 -87.53
C ASN A 549 -49.75 44.22 -86.59
N GLY A 550 -49.71 43.36 -85.57
CA GLY A 550 -50.84 43.12 -84.66
C GLY A 550 -50.88 43.99 -83.40
N ASN A 551 -49.76 44.61 -83.02
CA ASN A 551 -49.67 45.49 -81.85
C ASN A 551 -49.41 46.94 -82.30
N GLY A 552 -50.39 47.82 -82.13
CA GLY A 552 -50.21 49.26 -82.38
C GLY A 552 -49.21 49.88 -81.40
N GLU A 553 -48.15 50.49 -81.97
CA GLU A 553 -47.14 51.41 -81.39
C GLU A 553 -46.38 51.00 -80.11
N ASN A 554 -46.73 49.91 -79.43
CA ASN A 554 -46.07 49.44 -78.21
C ASN A 554 -45.04 48.32 -78.50
N GLU A 555 -43.77 48.56 -78.14
CA GLU A 555 -42.61 47.66 -78.36
C GLU A 555 -42.67 46.30 -77.64
N LEU A 556 -43.75 46.00 -76.89
CA LEU A 556 -43.95 44.75 -76.13
C LEU A 556 -43.75 43.46 -76.93
N TRP A 557 -43.93 43.49 -78.25
CA TRP A 557 -43.72 42.34 -79.13
C TRP A 557 -42.25 41.88 -79.19
N LEU A 558 -41.29 42.75 -78.86
CA LEU A 558 -39.86 42.40 -78.79
C LEU A 558 -39.55 41.49 -77.60
N GLU A 559 -40.26 41.62 -76.47
CA GLU A 559 -40.05 40.75 -75.30
C GLU A 559 -40.52 39.31 -75.50
N GLU A 560 -41.40 39.04 -76.48
CA GLU A 560 -41.79 37.68 -76.87
C GLU A 560 -40.80 37.01 -77.84
N ILE A 561 -39.88 37.78 -78.44
CA ILE A 561 -38.97 37.31 -79.50
C ILE A 561 -37.51 37.28 -79.03
N ILE A 562 -37.11 38.21 -78.17
CA ILE A 562 -35.76 38.27 -77.59
C ILE A 562 -35.61 37.16 -76.53
N ASP A 563 -34.48 36.45 -76.56
CA ASP A 563 -34.19 35.40 -75.58
C ASP A 563 -34.11 35.97 -74.14
N PRO A 564 -34.74 35.34 -73.14
CA PRO A 564 -34.70 35.79 -71.74
C PRO A 564 -33.29 36.06 -71.19
N VAL A 565 -32.25 35.37 -71.67
CA VAL A 565 -30.85 35.56 -71.24
C VAL A 565 -30.30 36.93 -71.65
N MET A 566 -30.89 37.58 -72.66
CA MET A 566 -30.51 38.90 -73.16
C MET A 566 -31.28 40.05 -72.47
N LYS A 567 -32.30 39.75 -71.66
CA LYS A 567 -33.15 40.76 -71.02
C LYS A 567 -32.33 41.64 -70.07
N GLY A 568 -32.38 42.95 -70.29
CA GLY A 568 -31.59 43.95 -69.55
C GLY A 568 -30.13 44.11 -70.01
N LYS A 569 -29.64 43.36 -71.02
CA LYS A 569 -28.27 43.47 -71.57
C LYS A 569 -28.20 44.07 -72.97
N CYS A 570 -29.33 44.37 -73.61
CA CYS A 570 -29.40 44.94 -74.95
C CYS A 570 -30.42 46.08 -75.03
N ASP A 571 -30.11 47.06 -75.86
CA ASP A 571 -30.98 48.18 -76.21
C ASP A 571 -32.12 47.67 -77.11
N LEU A 572 -33.34 47.58 -76.56
CA LEU A 572 -34.53 47.05 -77.24
C LEU A 572 -34.82 47.80 -78.55
N ARG A 573 -34.56 49.10 -78.60
CA ARG A 573 -34.80 49.95 -79.77
C ARG A 573 -33.83 49.63 -80.91
N LYS A 574 -32.56 49.36 -80.58
CA LYS A 574 -31.58 48.83 -81.56
C LYS A 574 -31.93 47.41 -82.00
N MET A 575 -32.45 46.58 -81.10
CA MET A 575 -32.93 45.22 -81.42
C MET A 575 -34.12 45.25 -82.40
N GLY A 576 -35.07 46.17 -82.22
CA GLY A 576 -36.19 46.38 -83.15
C GLY A 576 -35.73 46.69 -84.58
N ILE A 577 -34.77 47.61 -84.72
CA ILE A 577 -34.16 47.95 -86.01
C ILE A 577 -33.49 46.71 -86.64
N LEU A 578 -32.76 45.91 -85.86
CA LEU A 578 -32.11 44.69 -86.37
C LEU A 578 -33.13 43.63 -86.83
N VAL A 579 -34.25 43.45 -86.12
CA VAL A 579 -35.33 42.54 -86.54
C VAL A 579 -36.02 43.05 -87.81
N GLN A 580 -36.24 44.36 -87.92
CA GLN A 580 -36.83 44.95 -89.13
C GLN A 580 -35.92 44.76 -90.35
N VAL A 581 -34.62 45.05 -90.23
CA VAL A 581 -33.63 44.77 -91.29
C VAL A 581 -33.56 43.28 -91.64
N ALA A 582 -33.62 42.38 -90.65
CA ALA A 582 -33.64 40.94 -90.89
C ALA A 582 -34.89 40.49 -91.68
N LEU A 583 -36.06 41.08 -91.42
CA LEU A 583 -37.27 40.81 -92.22
C LEU A 583 -37.16 41.32 -93.66
N GLU A 584 -36.39 42.38 -93.92
CA GLU A 584 -36.13 42.85 -95.28
C GLU A 584 -35.16 41.96 -96.04
N CYS A 585 -34.11 41.46 -95.36
CA CYS A 585 -33.17 40.49 -95.92
C CYS A 585 -33.81 39.13 -96.25
N VAL A 586 -34.98 38.81 -95.68
CA VAL A 586 -35.73 37.55 -95.88
C VAL A 586 -37.09 37.81 -96.58
N LYS A 587 -37.20 38.87 -97.39
CA LYS A 587 -38.26 38.96 -98.41
C LYS A 587 -38.07 37.84 -99.43
N GLU A 588 -39.16 37.20 -99.88
CA GLU A 588 -39.08 36.09 -100.85
C GLU A 588 -38.57 36.59 -102.21
N ASP A 589 -39.08 37.73 -102.66
CA ASP A 589 -38.47 38.56 -103.72
C ASP A 589 -36.99 38.85 -103.39
N LYS A 590 -36.13 38.67 -104.39
CA LYS A 590 -34.68 38.86 -104.32
C LYS A 590 -34.29 40.33 -104.44
N ASP A 591 -34.99 41.09 -105.28
CA ASP A 591 -34.57 42.43 -105.69
C ASP A 591 -35.12 43.51 -104.72
N ALA A 592 -36.11 43.15 -103.90
CA ALA A 592 -36.61 43.94 -102.77
C ALA A 592 -35.73 43.87 -101.50
N ARG A 593 -34.57 43.19 -101.54
CA ARG A 593 -33.64 43.02 -100.41
C ARG A 593 -32.52 44.07 -100.43
N PRO A 594 -32.10 44.64 -99.29
CA PRO A 594 -31.08 45.69 -99.26
C PRO A 594 -29.68 45.16 -99.64
N THR A 595 -28.98 45.89 -100.51
CA THR A 595 -27.61 45.58 -100.95
C THR A 595 -26.55 46.12 -99.98
N MET A 596 -25.52 45.32 -99.74
CA MET A 596 -24.48 45.52 -98.70
C MET A 596 -23.51 46.72 -98.90
N SER A 597 -23.78 47.64 -99.83
CA SER A 597 -22.84 48.68 -100.27
C SER A 597 -23.06 50.08 -99.70
N GLN A 598 -24.08 50.30 -98.84
CA GLN A 598 -24.39 51.65 -98.32
C GLN A 598 -24.62 51.72 -96.79
N LYS A 599 -23.53 51.69 -95.99
CA LYS A 599 -23.20 52.71 -94.96
C LYS A 599 -21.85 52.43 -94.28
N GLN A 600 -21.24 53.46 -93.71
CA GLN A 600 -19.79 53.51 -93.40
C GLN A 600 -19.43 53.17 -91.93
N ARG A 601 -18.14 52.89 -91.71
CA ARG A 601 -17.48 52.71 -90.40
C ARG A 601 -17.50 53.99 -89.56
N PRO A 602 -17.45 53.87 -88.22
CA PRO A 602 -16.17 54.04 -87.48
C PRO A 602 -15.97 52.97 -86.38
N GLN A 603 -14.82 52.78 -85.70
CA GLN A 603 -13.39 53.10 -85.90
C GLN A 603 -12.53 52.11 -85.05
N ARG A 604 -11.19 52.16 -85.12
CA ARG A 604 -10.27 51.28 -84.36
C ARG A 604 -9.73 51.95 -83.08
N PHE A 605 -9.57 51.18 -81.99
CA PHE A 605 -8.52 51.30 -80.95
C PHE A 605 -8.41 49.96 -80.17
N ILE A 606 -7.37 49.66 -79.37
CA ILE A 606 -5.97 49.31 -79.72
C ILE A 606 -5.24 48.74 -78.47
N SER A 607 -4.41 47.69 -78.61
CA SER A 607 -3.32 47.29 -77.67
C SER A 607 -3.65 46.96 -76.19
N LEU A 608 -2.71 46.59 -75.30
CA LEU A 608 -1.69 45.51 -75.33
C LEU A 608 -1.15 45.27 -73.88
N TYR A 609 -0.65 44.06 -73.57
CA TYR A 609 0.51 43.75 -72.68
C TYR A 609 0.54 44.04 -71.14
N ILE A 610 0.78 42.96 -70.38
CA ILE A 610 1.98 42.64 -69.54
C ILE A 610 2.39 43.48 -68.28
N PHE A 611 2.42 42.77 -67.14
CA PHE A 611 3.31 42.84 -65.93
C PHE A 611 3.54 44.10 -65.06
N ALA A 612 3.64 43.81 -63.74
CA ALA A 612 4.65 44.26 -62.76
C ALA A 612 4.50 45.55 -61.90
N THR A 613 4.80 45.33 -60.60
CA THR A 613 5.58 46.17 -59.64
C THR A 613 5.03 47.44 -58.96
N THR A 614 5.19 47.42 -57.62
CA THR A 614 5.58 48.51 -56.68
C THR A 614 4.70 49.72 -56.34
N ILE A 615 4.25 49.74 -55.08
CA ILE A 615 4.55 50.75 -54.02
C ILE A 615 4.71 52.23 -54.45
N PRO A 616 3.80 53.11 -54.00
CA PRO A 616 4.16 54.23 -53.09
C PRO A 616 3.55 54.05 -51.67
N ARG A 617 4.11 54.48 -50.53
CA ARG A 617 4.60 55.82 -50.09
C ARG A 617 3.47 56.88 -50.05
N LYS A 618 3.35 57.78 -49.06
CA LYS A 618 4.37 58.38 -48.15
C LYS A 618 3.71 59.19 -47.00
N ARG A 619 4.49 59.50 -45.93
CA ARG A 619 4.34 60.62 -44.96
C ARG A 619 3.13 60.55 -43.97
N THR A 620 3.19 61.14 -42.76
CA THR A 620 4.24 61.96 -42.09
C THR A 620 4.36 61.67 -40.58
N ASN A 621 5.56 61.92 -40.03
CA ASN A 621 5.90 62.04 -38.59
C ASN A 621 5.68 63.52 -38.12
N PRO A 622 5.96 63.97 -36.86
CA PRO A 622 6.88 63.40 -35.85
C PRO A 622 6.46 63.42 -34.36
N HIS A 623 7.20 62.72 -33.49
CA HIS A 623 8.05 63.36 -32.43
C HIS A 623 8.98 62.35 -31.70
N THR A 624 10.31 62.54 -31.85
CA THR A 624 11.46 62.32 -30.90
C THR A 624 11.46 61.11 -29.93
N ALA A 625 12.40 60.11 -29.93
CA ALA A 625 13.84 59.97 -30.28
C ALA A 625 14.85 60.46 -29.19
N PRO A 626 16.13 59.98 -29.08
CA PRO A 626 16.93 59.13 -30.03
C PRO A 626 17.86 58.00 -29.45
N THR A 627 18.53 57.23 -30.35
CA THR A 627 19.85 56.49 -30.25
C THR A 627 20.12 55.43 -29.14
N ILE A 628 20.53 54.14 -29.34
CA ILE A 628 20.98 53.30 -30.51
C ILE A 628 22.39 53.66 -31.05
N PRO A 629 23.34 52.77 -31.51
CA PRO A 629 23.38 51.30 -31.80
C PRO A 629 24.49 50.53 -31.00
N ALA A 630 24.90 49.24 -31.18
CA ALA A 630 24.69 48.09 -32.10
C ALA A 630 25.68 47.81 -33.28
N THR A 631 26.05 46.52 -33.50
CA THR A 631 26.60 45.85 -34.74
C THR A 631 28.04 46.15 -35.25
N THR A 632 28.80 45.33 -36.03
CA THR A 632 28.86 43.85 -36.34
C THR A 632 30.08 43.46 -37.24
N ILE A 633 30.87 42.41 -36.89
CA ILE A 633 31.79 41.51 -37.70
C ILE A 633 32.97 42.12 -38.55
N VAL A 634 34.17 41.46 -38.53
CA VAL A 634 35.02 41.02 -39.71
C VAL A 634 36.42 40.44 -39.30
N TYR A 635 36.66 39.14 -39.60
CA TYR A 635 37.88 38.37 -39.98
C TYR A 635 39.31 38.44 -39.31
N THR A 636 40.08 37.35 -39.57
CA THR A 636 41.55 37.07 -39.37
C THR A 636 42.06 36.92 -37.91
N LEU A 637 42.78 35.85 -37.49
CA LEU A 637 44.15 35.36 -37.84
C LEU A 637 45.25 36.37 -37.44
N THR A 638 46.34 36.06 -36.71
CA THR A 638 47.05 34.80 -36.37
C THR A 638 47.67 34.74 -34.95
N MET A 639 48.32 33.59 -34.65
CA MET A 639 49.32 33.21 -33.63
C MET A 639 50.19 34.26 -32.87
N ASP A 640 50.78 33.74 -31.78
CA ASP A 640 52.13 34.00 -31.20
C ASP A 640 52.34 34.86 -29.92
N THR A 641 53.22 34.32 -29.07
CA THR A 641 53.87 34.83 -27.83
C THR A 641 55.17 35.62 -28.16
N PRO A 642 55.98 36.27 -27.26
CA PRO A 642 56.25 36.08 -25.80
C PRO A 642 56.11 37.36 -24.91
N ILE A 643 56.14 37.35 -23.55
CA ILE A 643 57.19 37.02 -22.52
C ILE A 643 58.47 37.89 -22.67
N PRO A 644 59.21 38.31 -21.60
CA PRO A 644 58.99 38.23 -20.13
C PRO A 644 58.49 39.60 -19.59
N ILE A 645 58.78 40.19 -18.41
CA ILE A 645 59.64 40.00 -17.21
C ILE A 645 58.96 40.80 -16.06
N VAL A 646 59.08 40.60 -14.75
CA VAL A 646 59.76 39.67 -13.78
C VAL A 646 58.73 39.48 -12.61
N LEU A 647 58.78 38.58 -11.62
CA LEU A 647 59.71 37.56 -11.06
C LEU A 647 58.92 36.24 -10.87
N ILE A 648 59.42 34.99 -10.84
CA ILE A 648 60.76 34.36 -10.70
C ILE A 648 61.36 34.42 -9.28
N SER A 649 61.34 33.39 -8.43
CA SER A 649 60.76 32.01 -8.42
C SER A 649 60.76 31.53 -6.94
N LEU A 650 60.36 30.36 -6.44
CA LEU A 650 60.25 28.94 -6.87
C LEU A 650 58.95 28.32 -6.25
N LEU A 651 58.78 27.00 -6.08
CA LEU A 651 58.49 25.88 -7.02
C LEU A 651 58.15 24.62 -6.17
N LEU A 652 57.45 23.64 -6.76
CA LEU A 652 57.31 22.22 -6.34
C LEU A 652 56.45 21.84 -5.09
N SER A 653 55.15 21.63 -5.36
CA SER A 653 54.38 20.40 -5.09
C SER A 653 54.77 19.43 -3.94
N SER A 654 53.86 19.23 -2.98
CA SER A 654 53.35 17.88 -2.61
C SER A 654 52.16 17.93 -1.64
N LEU A 655 51.33 16.86 -1.67
CA LEU A 655 50.24 16.47 -0.75
C LEU A 655 48.99 17.38 -0.62
N PRO A 656 47.78 16.79 -0.54
CA PRO A 656 46.56 17.50 -0.15
C PRO A 656 46.36 17.49 1.37
N LEU A 657 46.11 18.66 1.96
CA LEU A 657 45.57 18.73 3.33
C LEU A 657 44.06 18.47 3.31
N PHE A 658 43.62 17.46 4.06
CA PHE A 658 42.21 17.16 4.27
C PHE A 658 41.53 18.32 5.00
N SER A 659 40.40 18.80 4.47
CA SER A 659 39.49 19.65 5.23
C SER A 659 38.76 18.78 6.26
N ILE A 660 39.08 18.99 7.54
CA ILE A 660 38.39 18.32 8.65
C ILE A 660 36.93 18.81 8.67
N SER A 661 35.99 17.91 8.41
CA SER A 661 34.57 18.19 8.55
C SER A 661 34.17 18.30 10.01
N SER A 662 33.38 19.33 10.35
CA SER A 662 32.76 19.48 11.67
C SER A 662 31.86 18.28 11.99
N PRO A 663 31.85 17.78 13.25
CA PRO A 663 30.89 16.74 13.65
C PRO A 663 29.45 17.26 13.56
N HIS A 664 28.50 16.36 13.29
CA HIS A 664 27.07 16.67 13.26
C HIS A 664 26.36 15.99 14.43
N ASP A 665 25.91 16.76 15.41
CA ASP A 665 25.21 16.25 16.61
C ASP A 665 23.85 15.58 16.32
N THR A 666 23.31 15.77 15.10
CA THR A 666 22.03 15.21 14.65
C THR A 666 22.13 14.70 13.22
N LEU A 667 21.55 13.53 12.95
CA LEU A 667 21.51 12.94 11.60
C LEU A 667 20.17 13.30 10.91
N PRO A 668 20.15 14.16 9.86
CA PRO A 668 18.91 14.59 9.21
C PRO A 668 18.30 13.48 8.34
N THR A 669 16.97 13.47 8.21
CA THR A 669 16.24 12.46 7.40
C THR A 669 16.74 12.40 5.95
N SER A 670 16.88 11.20 5.40
CA SER A 670 17.45 10.90 4.06
C SER A 670 18.94 11.21 3.83
N SER A 671 19.72 11.41 4.90
CA SER A 671 21.19 11.31 4.87
C SER A 671 21.68 9.86 5.06
N SER A 672 23.00 9.64 5.05
CA SER A 672 23.61 8.34 5.36
C SER A 672 25.02 8.51 5.92
N LEU A 673 25.42 7.63 6.85
CA LEU A 673 26.78 7.47 7.36
C LEU A 673 27.51 6.34 6.63
N PHE A 674 28.81 6.50 6.41
CA PHE A 674 29.72 5.49 5.87
C PHE A 674 30.75 5.04 6.92
N VAL A 675 31.58 4.06 6.58
CA VAL A 675 32.60 3.46 7.48
C VAL A 675 33.62 4.48 8.01
N SER A 676 33.80 5.62 7.34
CA SER A 676 34.65 6.74 7.75
C SER A 676 34.05 7.66 8.81
N ASP A 677 32.74 7.59 9.03
CA ASP A 677 32.00 8.71 9.62
C ASP A 677 31.74 8.45 11.11
N VAL A 678 32.16 9.41 11.94
CA VAL A 678 31.99 9.36 13.40
C VAL A 678 31.03 10.45 13.85
N LEU A 679 29.96 10.06 14.53
CA LEU A 679 29.12 10.96 15.28
C LEU A 679 29.59 11.00 16.74
N ILE A 680 29.70 12.19 17.31
CA ILE A 680 30.11 12.41 18.70
C ILE A 680 28.96 13.14 19.41
N SER A 681 28.70 12.78 20.66
CA SER A 681 27.69 13.46 21.49
C SER A 681 28.10 14.90 21.84
N PRO A 682 27.15 15.84 22.02
CA PRO A 682 27.45 17.22 22.41
C PRO A 682 28.24 17.40 23.73
N ASN A 683 28.20 16.41 24.63
CA ASN A 683 28.99 16.37 25.88
C ASN A 683 30.33 15.60 25.73
N GLY A 684 30.67 15.12 24.54
CA GLY A 684 31.86 14.33 24.24
C GLY A 684 31.87 12.87 24.74
N ILE A 685 30.92 12.46 25.60
CA ILE A 685 30.97 11.17 26.32
C ILE A 685 30.80 9.95 25.40
N PHE A 686 29.92 10.04 24.40
CA PHE A 686 29.60 8.95 23.48
C PHE A 686 30.09 9.23 22.05
N SER A 687 30.62 8.20 21.41
CA SER A 687 30.94 8.17 19.97
C SER A 687 30.17 7.04 19.30
N ALA A 688 29.73 7.25 18.06
CA ALA A 688 28.97 6.28 17.26
C ALA A 688 29.50 6.20 15.83
N SER A 689 29.99 5.03 15.43
CA SER A 689 30.55 4.78 14.09
C SER A 689 30.69 3.28 13.79
N PHE A 690 31.43 2.93 12.74
CA PHE A 690 31.71 1.55 12.36
C PHE A 690 32.94 0.98 13.09
N HIS A 691 32.73 0.14 14.08
CA HIS A 691 33.80 -0.61 14.75
C HIS A 691 34.27 -1.77 13.86
N SER A 692 35.59 -1.95 13.73
CA SER A 692 36.17 -3.15 13.11
C SER A 692 36.06 -4.32 14.08
N VAL A 693 35.47 -5.44 13.66
CA VAL A 693 35.31 -6.67 14.46
C VAL A 693 36.13 -7.84 13.90
N GLY A 694 36.90 -7.61 12.85
CA GLY A 694 37.76 -8.60 12.18
C GLY A 694 38.29 -8.06 10.85
N GLU A 695 39.03 -8.86 10.09
CA GLU A 695 39.55 -8.43 8.79
C GLU A 695 38.40 -8.04 7.83
N ASN A 696 38.34 -6.75 7.47
CA ASN A 696 37.30 -6.14 6.65
C ASN A 696 35.85 -6.29 7.18
N ALA A 697 35.66 -6.73 8.42
CA ALA A 697 34.36 -6.96 9.04
C ALA A 697 34.01 -5.81 10.00
N TYR A 698 32.88 -5.13 9.78
CA TYR A 698 32.47 -3.97 10.56
C TYR A 698 31.07 -4.12 11.18
N CYS A 699 30.89 -3.60 12.39
CA CYS A 699 29.58 -3.43 13.00
C CYS A 699 29.38 -1.96 13.37
N PHE A 700 28.20 -1.39 13.09
CA PHE A 700 27.90 -0.03 13.53
C PHE A 700 27.51 -0.06 15.01
N SER A 701 28.21 0.72 15.83
CA SER A 701 28.14 0.64 17.30
C SER A 701 28.29 2.01 17.97
N MET A 702 27.98 2.03 19.27
CA MET A 702 28.18 3.17 20.15
C MET A 702 29.14 2.78 21.27
N TRP A 703 30.12 3.62 21.56
CA TRP A 703 31.13 3.42 22.60
C TRP A 703 31.41 4.71 23.39
N PHE A 704 32.05 4.58 24.54
CA PHE A 704 32.56 5.75 25.28
C PHE A 704 33.80 6.31 24.62
N THR A 705 33.84 7.63 24.41
CA THR A 705 35.00 8.33 23.86
C THR A 705 36.20 8.26 24.82
N GLU A 706 35.95 8.06 26.11
CA GLU A 706 36.96 7.86 27.16
C GLU A 706 37.11 6.36 27.51
N PRO A 707 38.35 5.85 27.70
CA PRO A 707 38.61 4.42 27.89
C PRO A 707 38.28 3.91 29.30
N THR A 708 38.19 2.58 29.43
CA THR A 708 38.23 1.91 30.74
C THR A 708 39.64 1.93 31.34
N SER A 709 39.78 1.56 32.63
CA SER A 709 41.07 1.35 33.31
C SER A 709 42.07 0.52 32.49
N ASP A 710 41.54 -0.43 31.71
CA ASP A 710 42.30 -1.45 30.98
C ASP A 710 42.68 -0.97 29.57
N GLY A 711 42.56 0.33 29.29
CA GLY A 711 42.91 0.98 28.01
C GLY A 711 41.90 0.77 26.86
N ASN A 712 40.96 -0.17 27.00
CA ASN A 712 40.00 -0.51 25.96
C ASN A 712 38.83 0.50 25.83
N LEU A 713 38.35 0.68 24.60
CA LEU A 713 37.08 1.35 24.31
C LEU A 713 35.93 0.37 24.57
N THR A 714 35.08 0.64 25.56
CA THR A 714 33.89 -0.18 25.82
C THR A 714 32.73 0.23 24.91
N ALA A 715 32.33 -0.69 24.03
CA ALA A 715 31.06 -0.59 23.30
C ALA A 715 29.88 -0.74 24.27
N VAL A 716 28.97 0.23 24.23
CA VAL A 716 27.71 0.27 25.00
C VAL A 716 26.60 -0.47 24.24
N TRP A 717 26.63 -0.40 22.91
CA TRP A 717 25.65 -0.99 22.03
C TRP A 717 26.28 -1.30 20.66
N MET A 718 25.88 -2.39 20.02
CA MET A 718 26.31 -2.78 18.67
C MET A 718 25.13 -3.28 17.86
N SER A 719 24.92 -2.73 16.67
CA SER A 719 24.05 -3.32 15.65
C SER A 719 24.77 -4.43 14.88
N ASN A 720 24.00 -5.17 14.08
CA ASN A 720 24.48 -6.15 13.08
C ASN A 720 25.53 -7.17 13.57
N ARG A 721 25.59 -7.47 14.88
CA ARG A 721 26.61 -8.34 15.51
C ARG A 721 26.73 -9.71 14.85
N ASP A 722 25.61 -10.30 14.45
CA ASP A 722 25.53 -11.65 13.85
C ASP A 722 25.86 -11.64 12.35
N GLN A 723 25.89 -10.46 11.71
CA GLN A 723 26.22 -10.26 10.29
C GLN A 723 27.04 -8.97 10.11
N PRO A 724 28.37 -9.01 10.39
CA PRO A 724 29.27 -7.89 10.11
C PRO A 724 29.26 -7.48 8.63
N VAL A 725 29.22 -6.17 8.35
CA VAL A 725 29.22 -5.65 6.97
C VAL A 725 30.64 -5.46 6.44
N ASN A 726 30.84 -5.71 5.14
CA ASN A 726 32.16 -5.63 4.52
C ASN A 726 32.40 -4.27 3.84
N GLY A 727 33.42 -3.55 4.31
CA GLY A 727 34.14 -2.53 3.55
C GLY A 727 33.41 -1.20 3.27
N LYS A 728 34.20 -0.26 2.71
CA LYS A 728 33.97 1.20 2.60
C LYS A 728 32.72 1.67 1.84
N ARG A 729 31.88 0.77 1.31
CA ARG A 729 30.62 1.13 0.63
C ARG A 729 29.37 0.76 1.45
N SER A 730 29.55 0.02 2.54
CA SER A 730 28.50 -0.20 3.52
C SER A 730 28.12 1.12 4.18
N LYS A 731 26.83 1.32 4.44
CA LYS A 731 26.29 2.60 4.92
C LYS A 731 25.07 2.42 5.82
N LEU A 732 24.87 3.36 6.74
CA LEU A 732 23.68 3.45 7.59
C LEU A 732 22.81 4.62 7.11
N SER A 733 21.62 4.34 6.56
CA SER A 733 20.71 5.32 5.97
C SER A 733 19.47 5.54 6.84
N LEU A 734 19.09 6.80 7.07
CA LEU A 734 17.82 7.15 7.75
C LEU A 734 16.73 7.44 6.71
N LEU A 735 15.76 6.53 6.56
CA LEU A 735 14.66 6.68 5.60
C LEU A 735 13.66 7.77 6.01
N LYS A 736 12.91 8.27 5.01
CA LYS A 736 11.79 9.21 5.22
C LYS A 736 10.59 8.59 5.96
N SER A 737 10.59 7.27 6.19
CA SER A 737 9.63 6.58 7.06
C SER A 737 10.09 6.49 8.52
N GLY A 738 11.22 7.12 8.88
CA GLY A 738 11.85 7.00 10.20
C GLY A 738 12.76 5.78 10.36
N ASN A 739 12.66 4.75 9.51
CA ASN A 739 13.49 3.55 9.64
C ASN A 739 14.98 3.83 9.38
N LEU A 740 15.82 3.40 10.31
CA LEU A 740 17.25 3.28 10.10
C LEU A 740 17.53 1.94 9.40
N ILE A 741 18.35 1.96 8.35
CA ILE A 741 18.72 0.78 7.56
C ILE A 741 20.23 0.75 7.39
N LEU A 742 20.86 -0.34 7.83
CA LEU A 742 22.23 -0.66 7.48
C LEU A 742 22.23 -1.48 6.19
N THR A 743 22.88 -0.97 5.15
CA THR A 743 23.09 -1.71 3.89
C THR A 743 24.57 -2.04 3.67
N ASP A 744 24.82 -3.20 3.09
CA ASP A 744 26.16 -3.64 2.65
C ASP A 744 26.67 -2.88 1.40
N ALA A 745 27.89 -3.23 0.98
CA ALA A 745 28.51 -2.72 -0.24
C ALA A 745 27.74 -3.04 -1.54
N ALA A 746 26.80 -3.99 -1.52
CA ALA A 746 25.93 -4.36 -2.64
C ALA A 746 24.50 -3.79 -2.52
N GLN A 747 24.24 -2.95 -1.51
CA GLN A 747 22.97 -2.29 -1.19
C GLN A 747 21.84 -3.24 -0.70
N PHE A 748 22.18 -4.44 -0.22
CA PHE A 748 21.25 -5.28 0.53
C PHE A 748 21.14 -4.79 1.97
N THR A 749 19.93 -4.85 2.55
CA THR A 749 19.72 -4.55 3.98
C THR A 749 20.24 -5.70 4.84
N VAL A 750 21.17 -5.40 5.74
CA VAL A 750 21.75 -6.36 6.70
C VAL A 750 21.12 -6.18 8.09
N TRP A 751 20.71 -4.96 8.44
CA TRP A 751 20.00 -4.68 9.68
C TRP A 751 19.05 -3.47 9.52
N SER A 752 17.92 -3.46 10.23
CA SER A 752 17.01 -2.32 10.29
C SER A 752 16.21 -2.27 11.59
N THR A 753 15.79 -1.08 11.97
CA THR A 753 14.96 -0.79 13.17
C THR A 753 13.51 -1.25 13.08
N ASN A 754 12.97 -1.55 11.89
CA ASN A 754 11.59 -2.04 11.67
C ASN A 754 10.48 -1.30 12.46
N THR A 755 10.58 0.02 12.61
CA THR A 755 9.71 0.82 13.49
C THR A 755 8.28 0.91 12.94
N LYS A 756 7.30 0.91 13.87
CA LYS A 756 5.86 0.89 13.55
C LYS A 756 5.19 2.27 13.59
N SER A 757 5.92 3.34 13.91
CA SER A 757 5.39 4.71 14.06
C SER A 757 6.15 5.73 13.21
N ILE A 758 5.41 6.71 12.67
CA ILE A 758 5.92 7.83 11.85
C ILE A 758 6.46 8.98 12.74
N SER A 759 6.35 8.87 14.07
CA SER A 759 6.77 9.88 15.06
C SER A 759 8.30 10.03 15.19
N SER A 760 8.91 10.63 14.15
CA SER A 760 10.25 11.25 14.15
C SER A 760 11.37 10.46 14.85
N LEU A 761 12.00 9.52 14.14
CA LEU A 761 13.37 9.15 14.49
C LEU A 761 14.30 10.31 14.15
N GLN A 762 14.92 10.86 15.18
CA GLN A 762 16.19 11.57 15.11
C GLN A 762 17.19 10.75 15.91
N LEU A 763 18.38 10.50 15.35
CA LEU A 763 19.52 10.10 16.16
C LEU A 763 20.02 11.37 16.85
N GLN A 764 19.74 11.49 18.14
CA GLN A 764 20.17 12.62 18.95
C GLN A 764 20.83 12.10 20.24
N LEU A 765 22.11 12.41 20.38
CA LEU A 765 22.85 12.23 21.63
C LEU A 765 22.65 13.50 22.45
N ASN A 766 22.33 13.41 23.75
CA ASN A 766 22.21 14.58 24.62
C ASN A 766 23.16 14.50 25.82
N SER A 767 23.19 15.57 26.63
CA SER A 767 24.14 15.72 27.73
C SER A 767 23.95 14.76 28.92
N GLN A 768 22.83 14.05 28.99
CA GLN A 768 22.42 13.18 30.11
C GLN A 768 22.01 11.76 29.69
N SER A 769 21.86 11.50 28.39
CA SER A 769 21.34 10.24 27.83
C SER A 769 21.62 10.11 26.34
N GLY A 770 21.80 8.87 25.86
CA GLY A 770 21.71 8.51 24.44
C GLY A 770 20.46 7.67 24.22
N TYR A 771 19.59 8.06 23.29
CA TYR A 771 18.31 7.37 23.06
C TYR A 771 18.04 7.11 21.58
N PHE A 772 17.56 5.90 21.27
CA PHE A 772 16.94 5.59 19.98
C PHE A 772 15.42 5.73 20.14
N ARG A 773 14.80 6.76 19.55
CA ARG A 773 13.33 6.92 19.67
C ARG A 773 12.56 6.01 18.68
N SER A 774 12.73 4.70 18.85
CA SER A 774 11.77 3.69 18.37
C SER A 774 10.56 3.62 19.31
N SER A 775 9.44 3.11 18.83
CA SER A 775 8.26 2.84 19.65
C SER A 775 8.42 1.50 20.40
N GLY A 776 9.21 1.50 21.47
CA GLY A 776 9.35 0.38 22.42
C GLY A 776 10.79 0.01 22.78
N ASP A 777 11.72 0.16 21.83
CA ASP A 777 13.06 -0.47 21.94
C ASP A 777 14.13 0.47 22.53
N PHE A 778 14.47 0.21 23.80
CA PHE A 778 15.64 0.73 24.56
C PHE A 778 15.72 2.23 24.86
N GLU A 779 15.38 2.58 26.12
CA GLU A 779 15.67 3.88 26.73
C GLU A 779 16.79 3.75 27.79
N PHE A 780 17.98 4.28 27.51
CA PHE A 780 19.06 4.35 28.50
C PHE A 780 18.89 5.58 29.42
N LYS A 781 18.21 5.39 30.55
CA LYS A 781 18.14 6.39 31.63
C LYS A 781 19.31 6.23 32.60
N ALA A 782 20.30 7.12 32.51
CA ALA A 782 21.21 7.39 33.61
C ALA A 782 20.44 8.20 34.67
N SER A 783 20.21 7.61 35.85
CA SER A 783 19.52 8.30 36.95
C SER A 783 20.54 8.96 37.89
N ASP A 784 20.46 10.28 38.05
CA ASP A 784 21.27 11.04 39.01
C ASP A 784 20.77 10.83 40.45
N TYR A 785 21.01 9.63 40.99
CA TYR A 785 20.74 9.27 42.37
C TYR A 785 21.91 9.66 43.30
N GLY A 786 22.31 10.93 43.21
CA GLY A 786 23.20 11.59 44.15
C GLY A 786 24.65 11.70 43.71
N ILE A 787 25.04 12.93 43.38
CA ILE A 787 26.41 13.47 43.36
C ILE A 787 27.35 12.76 42.36
N GLY A 788 27.31 13.19 41.11
CA GLY A 788 28.52 13.32 40.26
C GLY A 788 29.26 12.03 39.93
N ALA A 789 28.56 10.90 39.78
CA ALA A 789 29.16 9.64 39.37
C ALA A 789 28.25 8.91 38.38
N TRP A 790 28.53 9.03 37.08
CA TRP A 790 27.90 8.24 36.04
C TRP A 790 28.07 6.75 36.31
N ARG A 791 27.02 5.93 36.12
CA ARG A 791 27.08 4.47 36.32
C ARG A 791 26.46 3.69 35.16
N ILE A 792 27.03 2.52 34.86
CA ILE A 792 26.60 1.63 33.77
C ILE A 792 26.52 0.20 34.32
N LEU A 793 25.37 -0.47 34.18
CA LEU A 793 25.27 -1.91 34.42
C LEU A 793 25.52 -2.65 33.09
N LYS A 794 26.53 -3.52 33.05
CA LYS A 794 26.96 -4.25 31.84
C LYS A 794 27.15 -5.73 32.17
N MET A 795 26.76 -6.61 31.24
CA MET A 795 27.11 -8.03 31.25
C MET A 795 28.35 -8.22 30.37
N ASP A 796 29.40 -8.82 30.92
CA ASP A 796 30.67 -9.05 30.22
C ASP A 796 30.72 -10.40 29.52
N VAL A 797 31.78 -10.62 28.72
CA VAL A 797 32.03 -11.89 28.03
C VAL A 797 32.16 -13.09 28.98
N ASP A 798 32.58 -12.84 30.22
CA ASP A 798 32.63 -13.82 31.32
C ASP A 798 31.25 -14.26 31.82
N GLY A 799 30.17 -13.63 31.34
CA GLY A 799 28.80 -13.78 31.85
C GLY A 799 28.49 -13.04 33.16
N ASN A 800 29.50 -12.46 33.82
CA ASN A 800 29.30 -11.65 35.03
C ASN A 800 28.64 -10.30 34.72
N VAL A 801 27.82 -9.80 35.65
CA VAL A 801 27.23 -8.45 35.56
C VAL A 801 28.02 -7.50 36.45
N ARG A 802 28.62 -6.48 35.84
CA ARG A 802 29.44 -5.45 36.51
C ARG A 802 28.77 -4.08 36.41
N LEU A 803 28.78 -3.33 37.51
CA LEU A 803 28.40 -1.93 37.56
C LEU A 803 29.68 -1.10 37.46
N TYR A 804 29.86 -0.40 36.35
CA TYR A 804 30.95 0.56 36.16
C TYR A 804 30.52 1.93 36.69
N SER A 805 31.46 2.68 37.28
CA SER A 805 31.33 4.10 37.62
C SER A 805 32.46 4.91 37.00
N LEU A 806 32.15 6.11 36.50
CA LEU A 806 33.15 7.05 35.97
C LEU A 806 33.86 7.78 37.12
N ASP A 807 35.19 7.73 37.13
CA ASP A 807 36.03 8.62 37.94
C ASP A 807 36.22 9.94 37.17
N GLU A 808 35.41 10.95 37.49
CA GLU A 808 35.46 12.26 36.81
C GLU A 808 36.82 12.96 36.96
N GLY A 809 37.57 12.65 38.03
CA GLY A 809 38.92 13.18 38.26
C GLY A 809 40.01 12.53 37.40
N LYS A 810 39.79 11.29 36.93
CA LYS A 810 40.72 10.55 36.06
C LYS A 810 40.26 10.36 34.62
N ARG A 811 38.98 10.60 34.30
CA ARG A 811 38.34 10.29 33.00
C ARG A 811 38.47 8.80 32.63
N ILE A 812 38.23 7.94 33.62
CA ILE A 812 38.39 6.48 33.53
C ILE A 812 37.19 5.79 34.17
N TRP A 813 36.63 4.78 33.48
CA TRP A 813 35.62 3.89 34.04
C TRP A 813 36.24 2.82 34.93
N SER A 814 35.67 2.64 36.13
CA SER A 814 36.10 1.68 37.16
C SER A 814 34.94 0.79 37.61
N VAL A 815 35.20 -0.44 38.07
CA VAL A 815 34.13 -1.34 38.56
C VAL A 815 33.76 -0.98 40.00
N SER A 816 32.53 -0.50 40.22
CA SER A 816 32.01 -0.10 41.53
C SER A 816 31.17 -1.17 42.23
N TRP A 817 30.66 -2.16 41.49
CA TRP A 817 30.02 -3.38 42.01
C TRP A 817 30.06 -4.50 40.99
N GLN A 818 29.99 -5.76 41.42
CA GLN A 818 29.85 -6.91 40.51
C GLN A 818 29.02 -8.05 41.13
N ALA A 819 28.17 -8.66 40.32
CA ALA A 819 27.58 -9.96 40.61
C ALA A 819 28.60 -11.06 40.29
N MET A 820 29.24 -11.63 41.32
CA MET A 820 30.12 -12.79 41.17
C MET A 820 29.33 -14.09 41.17
N SER A 821 29.07 -14.63 39.99
CA SER A 821 28.79 -16.07 39.82
C SER A 821 30.12 -16.83 39.69
N GLN A 822 30.23 -18.02 40.28
CA GLN A 822 31.33 -18.92 39.94
C GLN A 822 31.27 -19.24 38.45
N PRO A 823 32.35 -19.05 37.65
CA PRO A 823 32.33 -19.18 36.20
C PRO A 823 31.57 -20.40 35.66
N CYS A 824 31.91 -21.60 36.16
CA CYS A 824 31.33 -22.85 35.70
C CYS A 824 29.88 -23.10 36.14
N LYS A 825 29.23 -22.15 36.83
CA LYS A 825 27.78 -22.15 37.10
C LYS A 825 26.99 -21.30 36.10
N ILE A 826 27.64 -20.53 35.23
CA ILE A 826 26.99 -19.76 34.17
C ILE A 826 26.75 -20.70 32.98
N HIS A 827 25.48 -20.87 32.59
CA HIS A 827 25.11 -21.77 31.50
C HIS A 827 25.62 -21.24 30.15
N GLY A 828 26.36 -22.08 29.41
CA GLY A 828 26.90 -21.72 28.09
C GLY A 828 28.31 -21.10 28.08
N VAL A 829 28.99 -20.98 29.22
CA VAL A 829 30.41 -20.54 29.28
C VAL A 829 31.34 -21.45 28.46
N CYS A 830 31.06 -22.75 28.45
CA CYS A 830 31.69 -23.70 27.52
C CYS A 830 30.66 -24.20 26.51
N GLY A 831 31.13 -24.45 25.29
CA GLY A 831 30.31 -25.03 24.22
C GLY A 831 29.89 -26.48 24.49
N PRO A 832 28.99 -27.04 23.67
CA PRO A 832 28.63 -28.45 23.76
C PRO A 832 29.88 -29.35 23.66
N ASN A 833 29.89 -30.44 24.42
CA ASN A 833 31.01 -31.37 24.58
C ASN A 833 32.29 -30.76 25.22
N ALA A 834 32.22 -29.60 25.88
CA ALA A 834 33.30 -29.05 26.69
C ALA A 834 32.89 -28.89 28.17
N MET A 835 33.80 -29.26 29.06
CA MET A 835 33.71 -29.12 30.51
C MET A 835 34.40 -27.84 30.96
N CYS A 836 33.79 -27.11 31.89
CA CYS A 836 34.38 -25.94 32.52
C CYS A 836 35.18 -26.35 33.76
N ASN A 837 36.49 -26.08 33.74
CA ASN A 837 37.38 -26.22 34.88
C ASN A 837 37.65 -24.84 35.50
N TYR A 838 37.75 -24.80 36.83
CA TYR A 838 38.00 -23.58 37.59
C TYR A 838 39.04 -23.86 38.67
N ASP A 839 40.27 -23.44 38.41
CA ASP A 839 41.43 -23.71 39.26
C ASP A 839 41.51 -22.68 40.40
N TYR A 840 41.54 -23.16 41.66
CA TYR A 840 41.87 -22.38 42.88
C TYR A 840 43.09 -23.05 43.52
N PRO A 841 44.09 -22.33 44.11
CA PRO A 841 44.19 -20.88 44.29
C PRO A 841 45.55 -20.29 43.84
N GLU A 842 45.59 -19.65 42.67
CA GLU A 842 46.70 -18.74 42.29
C GLU A 842 46.14 -17.44 41.70
N GLU A 843 46.90 -16.35 41.81
CA GLU A 843 46.43 -14.97 41.55
C GLU A 843 46.14 -14.65 40.06
N ASN A 844 46.26 -15.64 39.17
CA ASN A 844 45.89 -15.57 37.74
C ASN A 844 44.85 -16.66 37.35
N ALA A 845 43.92 -16.99 38.25
CA ALA A 845 42.88 -18.02 38.06
C ALA A 845 41.87 -17.69 36.95
N GLY A 846 42.23 -18.01 35.70
CA GLY A 846 41.37 -17.92 34.52
C GLY A 846 40.42 -19.12 34.35
N GLN A 847 39.28 -18.90 33.70
CA GLN A 847 38.35 -19.98 33.32
C GLN A 847 38.99 -20.88 32.26
N ARG A 848 38.80 -22.21 32.33
CA ARG A 848 39.31 -23.15 31.32
C ARG A 848 38.22 -24.09 30.83
N CYS A 849 37.76 -23.89 29.60
CA CYS A 849 36.99 -24.89 28.88
C CYS A 849 37.92 -25.97 28.31
N SER A 850 37.74 -27.22 28.72
CA SER A 850 38.41 -28.40 28.15
C SER A 850 37.40 -29.27 27.44
N CYS A 851 37.67 -29.71 26.20
CA CYS A 851 36.86 -30.72 25.53
C CYS A 851 36.75 -31.98 26.40
N LEU A 852 35.58 -32.62 26.42
CA LEU A 852 35.44 -33.96 26.95
C LEU A 852 36.29 -34.93 26.11
N PRO A 853 36.91 -35.97 26.71
CA PRO A 853 37.68 -36.95 25.95
C PRO A 853 36.74 -37.85 25.13
N GLY A 854 36.74 -37.68 23.82
CA GLY A 854 35.96 -38.45 22.83
C GLY A 854 36.25 -38.03 21.41
#